data_AF-A0A960BR09-F1
#
_entry.id   AF-A0A960BR09-F1
#
_cell.length_a   1.000
_cell.length_b   1.000
_cell.length_c   1.000
_cell.angle_alpha   90.00
_cell.angle_beta   90.00
_cell.angle_gamma   90.00
#
_symmetry.space_group_name_H-M   'P 1'
#
loop_
_entity.id
_entity.type
_entity.pdbx_description
1 polymer ?
#
loop_
_entity_poly.entity_id
_entity_poly.type
_entity_poly.pdbx_seq_one_letter_code
_entity_poly.pdbx_strand_id
1 'polypeptide(L)'
;METSKWFILLATPEAAKSEYVNREVSWWVEHRGVETILLVRGAGEIVWDTQRSGFRVGAASAVPSSLADVYEEEPRWVDLSWFKDDSDRSDPRFEAAVADLASAIRDVDRDELVGDNIREAKKLRRVTRLGLASLVVLLILSLAASLLAFTQRVEATNRRDEALTQANVATARQLAAESRNLVESDLEAALLAATTAFSMFEDPQTMSALHDVVAASPQLLAFRDAGAHVTATAAALPNAVVAGTENGEVLLWRDFVTQREPERILTLKGSVTFVGLSSDESGLRVVASAETTTTDPEYDLTEVVDTDTSLWSDGRVEKLDYPVAAMSPSGQTLVGWKEWNPDAVLGSVGVVVHTPERAPAEFRTGRHRSAIVVPDDDTVATMDEYGVSSRVDIPSGLRQRQRIGMGTWMFGMSFSADGQFFTYTNGSKDFPIWKMRGRQPEVVKYGRAPEAAPLDIDLSVGATRLLTAAEGRIYVSDTQTSPGMRAQSLRGAAKVNRGTLHFLGQERVIGASGASVSLWDLEQHDRLATEMPAKVPSECSGCGPPQVAVDATGTKAAIVSGFGDDLLVADLESMKNWRVNRPLKGLGWDLFYDSEITAVDWWQDDLVVYSAGSQEVAILPGPDYEYVESVWPVDLGYLNTPDDYEETPEEVALVDIDGQDVYRSAASYPDFAVNDEGTLIASSGDTLFELPLSSGGVQKYEFPGGHLNHDGSVAVLVQQSIAGDNDMADDRTRVVVYDVVGRQTIYDDAVPGRIVAAQAVSRDEVYLWRSEADQKSVLIQLDPVRKTSIEIGEVAVPRTPSALGGSLLATEEDGVVHLTDLSTAVSVPVTEVETAVRQWTALGFSGDGQKLLVSNEPSGTITILDATPDRWLGVACKALGRGYSKDEWLEMAGESVPQPDPCADRSG
;
A
#
# COMPACT_ATOMS: atom_id res chain seq x y z
N MET A 1 -30.93 107.02 -31.02
CA MET A 1 -29.54 107.32 -31.44
C MET A 1 -28.79 108.19 -30.43
N GLU A 2 -29.44 109.14 -29.75
CA GLU A 2 -28.77 110.13 -28.88
C GLU A 2 -27.88 109.57 -27.76
N THR A 3 -28.17 108.39 -27.21
CA THR A 3 -27.38 107.76 -26.12
C THR A 3 -26.31 106.77 -26.59
N SER A 4 -26.19 106.52 -27.90
CA SER A 4 -25.24 105.56 -28.47
C SER A 4 -23.89 106.24 -28.80
N LYS A 5 -22.77 105.53 -28.57
CA LYS A 5 -21.41 106.06 -28.81
C LYS A 5 -20.79 105.67 -30.15
N TRP A 6 -21.20 104.53 -30.71
CA TRP A 6 -20.74 103.98 -31.98
C TRP A 6 -21.93 103.56 -32.84
N PHE A 7 -21.78 103.60 -34.15
CA PHE A 7 -22.78 103.13 -35.11
C PHE A 7 -22.19 102.02 -35.99
N ILE A 8 -22.74 100.81 -35.90
CA ILE A 8 -22.30 99.70 -36.74
C ILE A 8 -23.23 99.62 -37.95
N LEU A 9 -22.67 99.82 -39.14
CA LEU A 9 -23.42 99.70 -40.39
C LEU A 9 -23.12 98.36 -41.04
N LEU A 10 -24.14 97.49 -41.11
CA LEU A 10 -24.09 96.29 -41.92
C LEU A 10 -24.36 96.63 -43.39
N ALA A 11 -23.28 96.88 -44.14
CA ALA A 11 -23.30 97.25 -45.53
C ALA A 11 -23.74 96.06 -46.41
N THR A 12 -24.90 96.24 -47.05
CA THR A 12 -25.53 95.32 -48.01
C THR A 12 -26.24 96.16 -49.10
N PRO A 13 -26.45 95.64 -50.32
CA PRO A 13 -27.16 96.37 -51.37
C PRO A 13 -28.58 96.80 -50.97
N GLU A 14 -29.24 96.02 -50.10
CA GLU A 14 -30.56 96.32 -49.54
C GLU A 14 -30.49 97.49 -48.55
N ALA A 15 -29.50 97.50 -47.65
CA ALA A 15 -29.27 98.60 -46.73
C ALA A 15 -28.92 99.90 -47.48
N ALA A 16 -28.13 99.81 -48.55
CA ALA A 16 -27.76 100.97 -49.37
C ALA A 16 -28.96 101.65 -50.05
N LYS A 17 -29.99 100.88 -50.42
CA LYS A 17 -31.24 101.39 -51.03
C LYS A 17 -32.30 101.82 -50.02
N SER A 18 -32.13 101.50 -48.74
CA SER A 18 -33.09 101.85 -47.71
C SER A 18 -33.03 103.34 -47.38
N GLU A 19 -34.14 104.04 -47.58
CA GLU A 19 -34.26 105.47 -47.26
C GLU A 19 -34.09 105.71 -45.75
N TYR A 20 -34.56 104.78 -44.91
CA TYR A 20 -34.41 104.87 -43.46
C TYR A 20 -32.94 104.73 -43.03
N VAL A 21 -32.18 103.80 -43.60
CA VAL A 21 -30.75 103.64 -43.28
C VAL A 21 -29.97 104.86 -43.76
N ASN A 22 -30.24 105.39 -44.95
CA ASN A 22 -29.59 106.62 -45.42
C ASN A 22 -29.88 107.81 -44.50
N ARG A 23 -31.11 107.96 -44.01
CA ARG A 23 -31.45 109.03 -43.03
C ARG A 23 -30.71 108.86 -41.71
N GLU A 24 -30.65 107.64 -41.19
CA GLU A 24 -29.96 107.30 -39.95
C GLU A 24 -28.45 107.56 -40.05
N VAL A 25 -27.86 107.20 -41.19
CA VAL A 25 -26.44 107.43 -41.46
C VAL A 25 -26.15 108.92 -41.67
N SER A 26 -26.95 109.65 -42.45
CA SER A 26 -26.81 111.10 -42.59
C SER A 26 -26.92 111.83 -41.25
N TRP A 27 -27.88 111.44 -40.40
CA TRP A 27 -28.01 112.00 -39.06
C TRP A 27 -26.74 111.74 -38.23
N TRP A 28 -26.19 110.52 -38.30
CA TRP A 28 -25.00 110.16 -37.54
C TRP A 28 -23.75 110.93 -37.99
N VAL A 29 -23.55 111.05 -39.30
CA VAL A 29 -22.46 111.85 -39.89
C VAL A 29 -22.53 113.31 -39.43
N GLU A 30 -23.72 113.90 -39.45
CA GLU A 30 -23.93 115.31 -39.07
C GLU A 30 -23.70 115.55 -37.56
N HIS A 31 -24.07 114.62 -36.68
CA HIS A 31 -24.11 114.86 -35.23
C HIS A 31 -22.99 114.17 -34.43
N ARG A 32 -22.35 113.13 -34.96
CA ARG A 32 -21.36 112.29 -34.24
C ARG A 32 -20.05 112.07 -35.01
N GLY A 33 -20.02 112.39 -36.31
CA GLY A 33 -18.83 112.25 -37.17
C GLY A 33 -18.62 110.81 -37.68
N VAL A 34 -17.91 110.71 -38.81
CA VAL A 34 -17.71 109.45 -39.56
C VAL A 34 -16.77 108.45 -38.89
N GLU A 35 -15.86 108.93 -38.03
CA GLU A 35 -14.86 108.13 -37.31
C GLU A 35 -15.47 107.11 -36.33
N THR A 36 -16.72 107.32 -35.93
CA THR A 36 -17.45 106.44 -35.00
C THR A 36 -18.39 105.47 -35.70
N ILE A 37 -18.27 105.35 -37.03
CA ILE A 37 -19.03 104.40 -37.84
C ILE A 37 -18.14 103.18 -38.14
N LEU A 38 -18.59 102.01 -37.70
CA LEU A 38 -17.93 100.74 -38.01
C LEU A 38 -18.64 100.09 -39.21
N LEU A 39 -17.92 99.96 -40.31
CA LEU A 39 -18.43 99.36 -41.54
C LEU A 39 -18.24 97.83 -41.51
N VAL A 40 -19.32 97.09 -41.73
CA VAL A 40 -19.31 95.63 -41.81
C VAL A 40 -19.94 95.21 -43.13
N ARG A 41 -19.16 94.58 -44.01
CA ARG A 41 -19.65 94.09 -45.30
C ARG A 41 -20.40 92.76 -45.10
N GLY A 42 -21.72 92.79 -45.26
CA GLY A 42 -22.57 91.59 -45.17
C GLY A 42 -22.90 90.96 -46.53
N ALA A 43 -22.98 91.77 -47.59
CA ALA A 43 -23.22 91.35 -48.98
C ALA A 43 -22.89 92.50 -49.94
N GLY A 44 -22.83 92.23 -51.26
CA GLY A 44 -22.52 93.26 -52.27
C GLY A 44 -21.06 93.70 -52.25
N GLU A 45 -20.72 94.76 -52.99
CA GLU A 45 -19.35 95.28 -53.08
C GLU A 45 -19.21 96.63 -52.36
N ILE A 46 -18.11 96.80 -51.62
CA ILE A 46 -17.63 98.08 -51.11
C ILE A 46 -16.39 98.41 -51.94
N VAL A 47 -16.43 99.49 -52.72
CA VAL A 47 -15.34 99.91 -53.60
C VAL A 47 -15.07 101.38 -53.39
N TRP A 48 -13.86 101.71 -52.95
CA TRP A 48 -13.37 103.07 -52.81
C TRP A 48 -12.78 103.59 -54.13
N ASP A 49 -13.18 104.78 -54.55
CA ASP A 49 -12.63 105.48 -55.71
C ASP A 49 -11.60 106.51 -55.24
N THR A 50 -10.33 106.17 -55.38
CA THR A 50 -9.20 107.00 -54.93
C THR A 50 -9.05 108.31 -55.70
N GLN A 51 -9.63 108.45 -56.90
CA GLN A 51 -9.58 109.73 -57.63
C GLN A 51 -10.62 110.73 -57.14
N ARG A 52 -11.71 110.24 -56.52
CA ARG A 52 -12.77 111.08 -55.96
C ARG A 52 -12.74 111.18 -54.44
N SER A 53 -11.90 110.39 -53.77
CA SER A 53 -11.90 110.22 -52.31
C SER A 53 -13.31 109.94 -51.79
N GLY A 54 -13.96 108.94 -52.39
CA GLY A 54 -15.33 108.56 -52.04
C GLY A 54 -15.67 107.13 -52.45
N PHE A 55 -16.75 106.59 -51.88
CA PHE A 55 -17.28 105.29 -52.27
C PHE A 55 -18.03 105.33 -53.59
N ARG A 56 -17.80 104.32 -54.44
CA ARG A 56 -18.57 104.16 -55.66
C ARG A 56 -19.98 103.67 -55.34
N VAL A 57 -20.98 104.51 -55.62
CA VAL A 57 -22.40 104.19 -55.41
C VAL A 57 -23.06 103.74 -56.71
N GLY A 58 -23.88 102.68 -56.64
CA GLY A 58 -24.56 102.09 -57.80
C GLY A 58 -25.36 100.85 -57.43
N ALA A 59 -26.03 100.21 -58.41
CA ALA A 59 -26.99 99.13 -58.15
C ALA A 59 -26.42 97.88 -57.44
N ALA A 60 -25.10 97.66 -57.50
CA ALA A 60 -24.37 96.56 -56.86
C ALA A 60 -23.54 96.98 -55.63
N SER A 61 -23.53 98.27 -55.28
CA SER A 61 -22.78 98.80 -54.13
C SER A 61 -23.52 98.53 -52.82
N ALA A 62 -22.78 98.14 -51.79
CA ALA A 62 -23.29 97.86 -50.45
C ALA A 62 -23.28 99.10 -49.54
N VAL A 63 -22.76 100.23 -50.02
CA VAL A 63 -22.61 101.47 -49.25
C VAL A 63 -23.78 102.42 -49.55
N PRO A 64 -24.50 102.93 -48.53
CA PRO A 64 -25.54 103.94 -48.70
C PRO A 64 -25.00 105.22 -49.35
N SER A 65 -25.79 105.86 -50.20
CA SER A 65 -25.42 107.12 -50.86
C SER A 65 -25.05 108.24 -49.88
N SER A 66 -25.60 108.21 -48.66
CA SER A 66 -25.25 109.14 -47.58
C SER A 66 -23.80 109.06 -47.10
N LEU A 67 -23.05 108.00 -47.44
CA LEU A 67 -21.62 107.86 -47.13
C LEU A 67 -20.71 108.04 -48.35
N ALA A 68 -21.25 108.40 -49.52
CA ALA A 68 -20.49 108.41 -50.77
C ALA A 68 -19.22 109.26 -50.68
N ASP A 69 -19.31 110.48 -50.17
CA ASP A 69 -18.21 111.47 -50.24
C ASP A 69 -17.89 112.08 -48.86
N VAL A 70 -18.12 111.33 -47.78
CA VAL A 70 -18.01 111.87 -46.39
C VAL A 70 -16.70 111.51 -45.68
N TYR A 71 -15.91 110.59 -46.24
CA TYR A 71 -14.62 110.19 -45.70
C TYR A 71 -13.50 110.87 -46.50
N GLU A 72 -12.43 111.34 -45.83
CA GLU A 72 -11.28 111.97 -46.50
C GLU A 72 -10.31 110.92 -47.08
N GLU A 73 -10.21 109.75 -46.44
CA GLU A 73 -9.39 108.61 -46.82
C GLU A 73 -10.19 107.30 -46.74
N GLU A 74 -9.70 106.23 -47.38
CA GLU A 74 -10.40 104.94 -47.41
C GLU A 74 -10.55 104.34 -45.99
N PRO A 75 -11.77 104.18 -45.45
CA PRO A 75 -11.95 103.66 -44.11
C PRO A 75 -11.85 102.13 -44.10
N ARG A 76 -11.44 101.56 -42.96
CA ARG A 76 -11.39 100.11 -42.80
C ARG A 76 -12.79 99.52 -42.56
N TRP A 77 -13.10 98.39 -43.19
CA TRP A 77 -14.31 97.60 -42.92
C TRP A 77 -13.98 96.15 -42.55
N VAL A 78 -14.88 95.51 -41.83
CA VAL A 78 -14.81 94.08 -41.49
C VAL A 78 -15.64 93.28 -42.50
N ASP A 79 -15.07 92.24 -43.11
CA ASP A 79 -15.78 91.40 -44.08
C ASP A 79 -16.45 90.20 -43.41
N LEU A 80 -17.79 90.20 -43.41
CA LEU A 80 -18.63 89.10 -42.92
C LEU A 80 -19.51 88.53 -44.04
N SER A 81 -19.21 88.82 -45.31
CA SER A 81 -20.03 88.38 -46.45
C SER A 81 -20.05 86.86 -46.63
N TRP A 82 -19.05 86.17 -46.08
CA TRP A 82 -18.95 84.71 -46.05
C TRP A 82 -19.87 84.05 -45.01
N PHE A 83 -20.33 84.79 -44.01
CA PHE A 83 -21.18 84.26 -42.93
C PHE A 83 -22.65 84.28 -43.36
N LYS A 84 -23.27 83.10 -43.41
CA LYS A 84 -24.68 82.88 -43.82
C LYS A 84 -25.49 82.32 -42.65
N ASP A 85 -26.82 82.33 -42.74
CA ASP A 85 -27.72 81.96 -41.62
C ASP A 85 -27.44 80.57 -41.02
N ASP A 86 -26.92 79.63 -41.83
CA ASP A 86 -26.60 78.26 -41.44
C ASP A 86 -25.16 78.11 -40.87
N SER A 87 -24.41 79.21 -40.79
CA SER A 87 -23.00 79.20 -40.38
C SER A 87 -22.86 79.08 -38.86
N ASP A 88 -21.92 78.25 -38.43
CA ASP A 88 -21.66 78.04 -37.00
C ASP A 88 -21.05 79.29 -36.38
N ARG A 89 -21.72 79.83 -35.35
CA ARG A 89 -21.26 81.02 -34.62
C ARG A 89 -20.00 80.76 -33.80
N SER A 90 -19.60 79.50 -33.63
CA SER A 90 -18.33 79.10 -33.03
C SER A 90 -17.17 78.99 -34.04
N ASP A 91 -17.40 79.35 -35.32
CA ASP A 91 -16.31 79.45 -36.30
C ASP A 91 -15.29 80.52 -35.85
N PRO A 92 -14.00 80.16 -35.71
CA PRO A 92 -12.96 81.08 -35.25
C PRO A 92 -12.86 82.37 -36.08
N ARG A 93 -13.25 82.34 -37.37
CA ARG A 93 -13.27 83.53 -38.23
C ARG A 93 -14.39 84.50 -37.87
N PHE A 94 -15.53 83.98 -37.40
CA PHE A 94 -16.64 84.80 -36.91
C PHE A 94 -16.30 85.41 -35.55
N GLU A 95 -15.74 84.62 -34.62
CA GLU A 95 -15.26 85.13 -33.34
C GLU A 95 -14.19 86.22 -33.52
N ALA A 96 -13.27 86.04 -34.47
CA ALA A 96 -12.27 87.05 -34.81
C ALA A 96 -12.87 88.37 -35.33
N ALA A 97 -13.88 88.30 -36.20
CA ALA A 97 -14.56 89.47 -36.75
C ALA A 97 -15.40 90.21 -35.70
N VAL A 98 -16.05 89.49 -34.78
CA VAL A 98 -16.77 90.08 -33.65
C VAL A 98 -15.78 90.72 -32.66
N ALA A 99 -14.63 90.10 -32.42
CA ALA A 99 -13.58 90.66 -31.58
C ALA A 99 -13.00 91.97 -32.17
N ASP A 100 -12.83 92.06 -33.49
CA ASP A 100 -12.39 93.29 -34.18
C ASP A 100 -13.39 94.45 -34.02
N LEU A 101 -14.70 94.16 -34.00
CA LEU A 101 -15.73 95.18 -33.76
C LEU A 101 -15.81 95.56 -32.27
N ALA A 102 -15.67 94.57 -31.38
CA ALA A 102 -15.77 94.78 -29.94
C ALA A 102 -14.56 95.54 -29.38
N SER A 103 -13.35 95.35 -29.94
CA SER A 103 -12.14 96.07 -29.54
C SER A 103 -12.26 97.56 -29.87
N ALA A 104 -12.73 97.91 -31.08
CA ALA A 104 -12.94 99.30 -31.49
C ALA A 104 -13.98 100.02 -30.59
N ILE A 105 -15.05 99.33 -30.18
CA ILE A 105 -16.10 99.92 -29.33
C ILE A 105 -15.62 100.14 -27.90
N ARG A 106 -14.80 99.22 -27.38
CA ARG A 106 -14.40 99.18 -25.96
C ARG A 106 -13.04 99.81 -25.67
N ASP A 107 -12.27 100.16 -26.70
CA ASP A 107 -10.91 100.71 -26.63
C ASP A 107 -9.95 99.78 -25.86
N VAL A 108 -9.99 98.49 -26.18
CA VAL A 108 -9.16 97.42 -25.57
C VAL A 108 -8.47 96.64 -26.68
N ASP A 109 -7.20 96.26 -26.46
CA ASP A 109 -6.40 95.51 -27.44
C ASP A 109 -7.03 94.14 -27.75
N ARG A 110 -7.05 93.78 -29.04
CA ARG A 110 -7.69 92.57 -29.57
C ARG A 110 -7.14 91.29 -28.93
N ASP A 111 -5.84 91.27 -28.61
CA ASP A 111 -5.18 90.08 -28.07
C ASP A 111 -5.50 89.82 -26.59
N GLU A 112 -5.98 90.84 -25.86
CA GLU A 112 -6.36 90.72 -24.45
C GLU A 112 -7.74 90.07 -24.28
N LEU A 113 -8.67 90.29 -25.22
CA LEU A 113 -10.03 89.74 -25.21
C LEU A 113 -10.12 88.24 -25.49
N VAL A 114 -9.09 87.63 -26.09
CA VAL A 114 -9.05 86.20 -26.45
C VAL A 114 -8.29 85.35 -25.40
N GLY A 115 -7.60 85.98 -24.43
CA GLY A 115 -6.62 85.31 -23.56
C GLY A 115 -7.13 84.64 -22.27
N ASP A 116 -8.29 85.05 -21.73
CA ASP A 116 -8.63 84.71 -20.33
C ASP A 116 -9.37 83.37 -20.11
N ASN A 117 -9.96 82.76 -21.14
CA ASN A 117 -10.64 81.46 -20.99
C ASN A 117 -9.72 80.22 -20.95
N ILE A 118 -8.41 80.39 -21.13
CA ILE A 118 -7.47 79.26 -21.24
C ILE A 118 -6.70 78.97 -19.93
N ARG A 119 -6.63 79.93 -18.99
CA ARG A 119 -5.80 79.81 -17.78
C ARG A 119 -6.47 79.00 -16.66
N GLU A 120 -7.79 79.07 -16.48
CA GLU A 120 -8.49 78.33 -15.42
C GLU A 120 -8.75 76.85 -15.77
N ALA A 121 -9.09 76.54 -17.02
CA ALA A 121 -9.33 75.16 -17.48
C ALA A 121 -8.08 74.27 -17.42
N LYS A 122 -6.87 74.85 -17.50
CA LYS A 122 -5.60 74.10 -17.42
C LYS A 122 -5.23 73.69 -15.98
N LYS A 123 -5.60 74.48 -14.97
CA LYS A 123 -5.25 74.21 -13.55
C LYS A 123 -6.09 73.07 -12.96
N LEU A 124 -7.40 73.08 -13.20
CA LEU A 124 -8.31 72.01 -12.73
C LEU A 124 -8.06 70.66 -13.44
N ARG A 125 -7.71 70.68 -14.73
CA ARG A 125 -7.34 69.47 -15.50
C ARG A 125 -6.00 68.86 -15.07
N ARG A 126 -5.06 69.65 -14.57
CA ARG A 126 -3.76 69.14 -14.06
C ARG A 126 -3.92 68.40 -12.74
N VAL A 127 -4.74 68.94 -11.83
CA VAL A 127 -5.00 68.33 -10.51
C VAL A 127 -5.80 67.02 -10.65
N THR A 128 -6.83 66.99 -11.50
CA THR A 128 -7.61 65.78 -11.78
C THR A 128 -6.81 64.70 -12.51
N ARG A 129 -5.94 65.06 -13.47
CA ARG A 129 -5.05 64.08 -14.14
C ARG A 129 -3.98 63.53 -13.21
N LEU A 130 -3.43 64.32 -12.29
CA LEU A 130 -2.46 63.83 -11.30
C LEU A 130 -3.10 62.89 -10.28
N GLY A 131 -4.32 63.19 -9.82
CA GLY A 131 -5.08 62.31 -8.91
C GLY A 131 -5.53 61.00 -9.57
N LEU A 132 -5.93 61.02 -10.84
CA LEU A 132 -6.28 59.80 -11.57
C LEU A 132 -5.04 58.96 -11.88
N ALA A 133 -3.93 59.60 -12.27
CA ALA A 133 -2.67 58.90 -12.51
C ALA A 133 -2.14 58.21 -11.25
N SER A 134 -2.21 58.87 -10.08
CA SER A 134 -1.80 58.24 -8.82
C SER A 134 -2.73 57.07 -8.43
N LEU A 135 -4.05 57.19 -8.63
CA LEU A 135 -5.00 56.12 -8.39
C LEU A 135 -4.78 54.91 -9.33
N VAL A 136 -4.49 55.15 -10.61
CA VAL A 136 -4.17 54.07 -11.56
C VAL A 136 -2.85 53.38 -11.20
N VAL A 137 -1.82 54.14 -10.82
CA VAL A 137 -0.55 53.57 -10.36
C VAL A 137 -0.76 52.75 -9.07
N LEU A 138 -1.54 53.26 -8.11
CA LEU A 138 -1.89 52.52 -6.89
C LEU A 138 -2.69 51.25 -7.20
N LEU A 139 -3.63 51.29 -8.15
CA LEU A 139 -4.39 50.11 -8.59
C LEU A 139 -3.48 49.07 -9.24
N ILE A 140 -2.57 49.48 -10.13
CA ILE A 140 -1.61 48.58 -10.78
C ILE A 140 -0.69 47.95 -9.75
N LEU A 141 -0.17 48.73 -8.80
CA LEU A 141 0.67 48.21 -7.72
C LEU A 141 -0.11 47.26 -6.79
N SER A 142 -1.37 47.56 -6.50
CA SER A 142 -2.24 46.68 -5.70
C SER A 142 -2.55 45.37 -6.41
N LEU A 143 -2.82 45.40 -7.73
CA LEU A 143 -3.04 44.20 -8.54
C LEU A 143 -1.76 43.37 -8.68
N ALA A 144 -0.61 44.01 -8.91
CA ALA A 144 0.69 43.34 -8.96
C ALA A 144 1.04 42.69 -7.61
N ALA A 145 0.82 43.39 -6.49
CA ALA A 145 1.01 42.84 -5.15
C ALA A 145 0.04 41.67 -4.87
N SER A 146 -1.21 41.75 -5.31
CA SER A 146 -2.20 40.68 -5.16
C SER A 146 -1.83 39.44 -5.97
N LEU A 147 -1.32 39.63 -7.20
CA LEU A 147 -0.86 38.53 -8.05
C LEU A 147 0.36 37.83 -7.43
N LEU A 148 1.35 38.60 -6.96
CA LEU A 148 2.52 38.05 -6.27
C LEU A 148 2.15 37.32 -4.98
N ALA A 149 1.19 37.85 -4.21
CA ALA A 149 0.70 37.18 -3.00
C ALA A 149 -0.05 35.87 -3.33
N PHE A 150 -0.77 35.82 -4.45
CA PHE A 150 -1.44 34.59 -4.91
C PHE A 150 -0.44 33.53 -5.36
N THR A 151 0.57 33.88 -6.16
CA THR A 151 1.61 32.92 -6.58
C THR A 151 2.43 32.43 -5.40
N GLN A 152 2.79 33.30 -4.45
CA GLN A 152 3.44 32.92 -3.20
C GLN A 152 2.58 31.98 -2.36
N ARG A 153 1.25 32.17 -2.32
CA ARG A 153 0.34 31.28 -1.60
C ARG A 153 0.28 29.90 -2.25
N VAL A 154 0.20 29.83 -3.58
CA VAL A 154 0.18 28.54 -4.32
C VAL A 154 1.52 27.81 -4.19
N GLU A 155 2.65 28.52 -4.29
CA GLU A 155 3.97 27.91 -4.04
C GLU A 155 4.11 27.44 -2.58
N ALA A 156 3.58 28.21 -1.62
CA ALA A 156 3.62 27.81 -0.21
C ALA A 156 2.73 26.60 0.08
N THR A 157 1.57 26.44 -0.59
CA THR A 157 0.76 25.21 -0.47
C THR A 157 1.48 24.04 -1.10
N ASN A 158 2.03 24.18 -2.31
CA ASN A 158 2.74 23.09 -2.97
C ASN A 158 3.98 22.65 -2.18
N ARG A 159 4.80 23.59 -1.68
CA ARG A 159 5.95 23.27 -0.82
C ARG A 159 5.53 22.62 0.49
N ARG A 160 4.38 23.01 1.05
CA ARG A 160 3.83 22.38 2.25
C ARG A 160 3.40 20.95 1.94
N ASP A 161 2.69 20.73 0.84
CA ASP A 161 2.20 19.41 0.45
C ASP A 161 3.38 18.48 0.10
N GLU A 162 4.38 18.96 -0.63
CA GLU A 162 5.63 18.25 -0.89
C GLU A 162 6.38 17.92 0.41
N ALA A 163 6.50 18.88 1.33
CA ALA A 163 7.14 18.65 2.63
C ALA A 163 6.39 17.63 3.49
N LEU A 164 5.04 17.62 3.43
CA LEU A 164 4.22 16.62 4.12
C LEU A 164 4.42 15.24 3.50
N THR A 165 4.41 15.12 2.17
CA THR A 165 4.69 13.85 1.49
C THR A 165 6.08 13.33 1.83
N GLN A 166 7.11 14.18 1.80
CA GLN A 166 8.47 13.80 2.18
C GLN A 166 8.58 13.38 3.65
N ALA A 167 7.88 14.08 4.55
CA ALA A 167 7.81 13.71 5.96
C ALA A 167 7.13 12.34 6.14
N ASN A 168 6.01 12.09 5.46
CA ASN A 168 5.31 10.80 5.51
C ASN A 168 6.19 9.65 5.01
N VAL A 169 6.91 9.84 3.89
CA VAL A 169 7.85 8.85 3.35
C VAL A 169 8.99 8.59 4.34
N ALA A 170 9.55 9.63 4.96
CA ALA A 170 10.60 9.48 5.95
C ALA A 170 10.12 8.72 7.19
N THR A 171 8.91 9.02 7.68
CA THR A 171 8.28 8.31 8.80
C THR A 171 7.99 6.85 8.43
N ALA A 172 7.42 6.58 7.25
CA ALA A 172 7.15 5.23 6.78
C ALA A 172 8.43 4.38 6.73
N ARG A 173 9.53 4.92 6.18
CA ARG A 173 10.83 4.23 6.14
C ARG A 173 11.44 4.03 7.53
N GLN A 174 11.27 5.00 8.44
CA GLN A 174 11.68 4.86 9.83
C GLN A 174 10.94 3.70 10.49
N LEU A 175 9.62 3.63 10.35
CA LEU A 175 8.79 2.55 10.87
C LEU A 175 9.16 1.19 10.27
N ALA A 176 9.45 1.14 8.97
CA ALA A 176 9.94 -0.07 8.31
C ALA A 176 11.28 -0.54 8.92
N ALA A 177 12.23 0.37 9.16
CA ALA A 177 13.50 0.03 9.81
C ALA A 177 13.30 -0.40 11.28
N GLU A 178 12.42 0.29 12.01
CA GLU A 178 12.10 -0.03 13.40
C GLU A 178 11.43 -1.40 13.53
N SER A 179 10.51 -1.73 12.62
CA SER A 179 9.84 -3.03 12.62
C SER A 179 10.83 -4.19 12.56
N ARG A 180 11.85 -4.12 11.69
CA ARG A 180 12.91 -5.14 11.59
C ARG A 180 13.75 -5.26 12.85
N ASN A 181 13.99 -4.15 13.56
CA ASN A 181 14.70 -4.18 14.84
C ASN A 181 13.86 -4.85 15.94
N LEU A 182 12.52 -4.74 15.86
CA LEU A 182 11.59 -5.28 16.84
C LEU A 182 11.26 -6.75 16.61
N VAL A 183 11.39 -7.30 15.39
CA VAL A 183 11.03 -8.69 15.03
C VAL A 183 11.47 -9.72 16.07
N GLU A 184 12.70 -9.62 16.57
CA GLU A 184 13.26 -10.61 17.49
C GLU A 184 12.78 -10.43 18.94
N SER A 185 12.39 -9.21 19.34
CA SER A 185 12.03 -8.86 20.71
C SER A 185 10.53 -8.71 20.94
N ASP A 186 9.80 -8.04 20.03
CA ASP A 186 8.38 -7.74 20.13
C ASP A 186 7.76 -7.76 18.73
N LEU A 187 7.20 -8.92 18.37
CA LEU A 187 6.63 -9.17 17.05
C LEU A 187 5.32 -8.43 16.85
N GLU A 188 4.54 -8.18 17.90
CA GLU A 188 3.30 -7.41 17.77
C GLU A 188 3.62 -5.96 17.39
N ALA A 189 4.58 -5.34 18.08
CA ALA A 189 5.05 -4.00 17.76
C ALA A 189 5.72 -3.96 16.37
N ALA A 190 6.50 -4.99 16.00
CA ALA A 190 7.09 -5.12 14.68
C ALA A 190 6.03 -5.16 13.58
N LEU A 191 5.02 -6.03 13.71
CA LEU A 191 3.92 -6.14 12.77
C LEU A 191 3.18 -4.82 12.66
N LEU A 192 2.85 -4.19 13.79
CA LEU A 192 2.14 -2.92 13.82
C LEU A 192 2.91 -1.80 13.11
N ALA A 193 4.23 -1.71 13.32
CA ALA A 193 5.10 -0.77 12.61
C ALA A 193 5.18 -1.07 11.11
N ALA A 194 5.34 -2.34 10.71
CA ALA A 194 5.48 -2.73 9.31
C ALA A 194 4.19 -2.51 8.49
N THR A 195 3.04 -2.89 9.03
CA THR A 195 1.73 -2.70 8.36
C THR A 195 1.40 -1.21 8.22
N THR A 196 1.73 -0.42 9.25
CA THR A 196 1.56 1.03 9.24
C THR A 196 2.50 1.67 8.22
N ALA A 197 3.78 1.30 8.20
CA ALA A 197 4.77 1.79 7.25
C ALA A 197 4.31 1.59 5.80
N PHE A 198 3.92 0.36 5.46
CA PHE A 198 3.44 0.01 4.13
C PHE A 198 2.18 0.78 3.74
N SER A 199 1.21 0.90 4.66
CA SER A 199 -0.04 1.64 4.40
C SER A 199 0.14 3.16 4.32
N MET A 200 1.20 3.71 4.91
CA MET A 200 1.54 5.14 4.78
C MET A 200 2.17 5.46 3.44
N PHE A 201 3.08 4.60 2.97
CA PHE A 201 3.78 4.77 1.71
C PHE A 201 4.26 3.41 1.18
N GLU A 202 3.67 2.99 0.06
CA GLU A 202 4.03 1.76 -0.63
C GLU A 202 5.35 1.98 -1.38
N ASP A 203 6.43 1.39 -0.87
CA ASP A 203 7.75 1.53 -1.45
C ASP A 203 8.61 0.28 -1.21
N PRO A 204 9.77 0.16 -1.89
CA PRO A 204 10.68 -0.95 -1.73
C PRO A 204 10.98 -1.37 -0.29
N GLN A 205 11.21 -0.39 0.58
CA GLN A 205 11.69 -0.62 1.94
C GLN A 205 10.54 -1.03 2.85
N THR A 206 9.36 -0.43 2.69
CA THR A 206 8.17 -0.78 3.47
C THR A 206 7.62 -2.13 3.05
N MET A 207 7.63 -2.47 1.76
CA MET A 207 7.25 -3.78 1.24
C MET A 207 8.15 -4.90 1.76
N SER A 208 9.48 -4.75 1.63
CA SER A 208 10.43 -5.74 2.14
C SER A 208 10.33 -5.88 3.67
N ALA A 209 10.12 -4.79 4.41
CA ALA A 209 9.95 -4.87 5.86
C ALA A 209 8.66 -5.60 6.26
N LEU A 210 7.54 -5.36 5.54
CA LEU A 210 6.30 -6.09 5.76
C LEU A 210 6.49 -7.59 5.57
N HIS A 211 7.10 -8.00 4.46
CA HIS A 211 7.40 -9.41 4.20
C HIS A 211 8.26 -10.03 5.31
N ASP A 212 9.43 -9.43 5.60
CA ASP A 212 10.40 -9.93 6.58
C ASP A 212 9.73 -10.16 7.95
N VAL A 213 8.89 -9.22 8.39
CA VAL A 213 8.23 -9.27 9.70
C VAL A 213 7.11 -10.32 9.74
N VAL A 214 6.33 -10.46 8.66
CA VAL A 214 5.25 -11.45 8.59
C VAL A 214 5.80 -12.88 8.54
N ALA A 215 6.89 -13.08 7.80
CA ALA A 215 7.56 -14.37 7.67
C ALA A 215 8.40 -14.78 8.89
N ALA A 216 8.82 -13.82 9.74
CA ALA A 216 9.80 -14.08 10.81
C ALA A 216 9.39 -15.11 11.88
N SER A 217 8.10 -15.19 12.20
CA SER A 217 7.57 -16.14 13.18
C SER A 217 6.32 -16.84 12.62
N PRO A 218 6.51 -17.91 11.86
CA PRO A 218 5.42 -18.66 11.23
C PRO A 218 4.42 -19.23 12.22
N GLN A 219 4.85 -19.54 13.44
CA GLN A 219 4.02 -20.19 14.44
C GLN A 219 2.96 -19.26 15.05
N LEU A 220 3.02 -17.94 14.81
CA LEU A 220 2.06 -17.00 15.39
C LEU A 220 0.69 -17.14 14.70
N LEU A 221 -0.34 -17.46 15.47
CA LEU A 221 -1.73 -17.40 14.99
C LEU A 221 -2.32 -16.00 15.15
N ALA A 222 -2.19 -15.41 16.34
CA ALA A 222 -2.82 -14.11 16.65
C ALA A 222 -2.27 -13.45 17.92
N PHE A 223 -2.36 -12.12 17.96
CA PHE A 223 -2.29 -11.28 19.16
C PHE A 223 -3.65 -10.67 19.48
N ARG A 224 -4.00 -10.53 20.76
CA ARG A 224 -5.21 -9.84 21.23
C ARG A 224 -4.91 -8.95 22.42
N ASP A 225 -5.49 -7.76 22.39
CA ASP A 225 -5.36 -6.80 23.48
C ASP A 225 -6.40 -7.08 24.57
N ALA A 226 -5.92 -7.23 25.80
CA ALA A 226 -6.75 -7.35 26.99
C ALA A 226 -7.05 -5.98 27.65
N GLY A 227 -6.47 -4.88 27.14
CA GLY A 227 -6.67 -3.51 27.61
C GLY A 227 -5.98 -3.16 28.95
N ALA A 228 -5.49 -4.14 29.69
CA ALA A 228 -4.73 -4.00 30.93
C ALA A 228 -3.73 -5.14 31.10
N HIS A 229 -2.75 -4.98 32.01
CA HIS A 229 -1.73 -5.99 32.24
C HIS A 229 -2.35 -7.36 32.58
N VAL A 230 -2.02 -8.39 31.79
CA VAL A 230 -2.55 -9.74 31.93
C VAL A 230 -1.76 -10.51 33.00
N THR A 231 -2.46 -11.02 34.00
CA THR A 231 -1.86 -11.69 35.15
C THR A 231 -2.14 -13.20 35.19
N ALA A 232 -3.14 -13.66 34.44
CA ALA A 232 -3.44 -15.09 34.31
C ALA A 232 -4.07 -15.38 32.95
N THR A 233 -3.83 -16.56 32.38
CA THR A 233 -4.43 -17.02 31.14
C THR A 233 -4.85 -18.49 31.22
N ALA A 234 -5.84 -18.87 30.43
CA ALA A 234 -6.22 -20.25 30.20
C ALA A 234 -6.72 -20.40 28.77
N ALA A 235 -6.51 -21.57 28.16
CA ALA A 235 -6.98 -21.86 26.81
C ALA A 235 -7.60 -23.25 26.74
N ALA A 236 -8.52 -23.43 25.80
CA ALA A 236 -9.17 -24.70 25.52
C ALA A 236 -9.36 -24.87 24.00
N LEU A 237 -9.33 -26.12 23.54
CA LEU A 237 -9.40 -26.43 22.11
C LEU A 237 -10.83 -26.19 21.56
N PRO A 238 -10.98 -25.76 20.29
CA PRO A 238 -9.88 -25.46 19.37
C PRO A 238 -9.18 -24.12 19.67
N ASN A 239 -9.92 -23.05 19.96
CA ASN A 239 -9.37 -21.68 20.01
C ASN A 239 -9.95 -20.82 21.16
N ALA A 240 -10.58 -21.39 22.18
CA ALA A 240 -11.15 -20.60 23.27
C ALA A 240 -10.04 -20.14 24.22
N VAL A 241 -10.02 -18.85 24.56
CA VAL A 241 -8.97 -18.24 25.41
C VAL A 241 -9.62 -17.32 26.44
N VAL A 242 -9.13 -17.40 27.67
CA VAL A 242 -9.48 -16.50 28.77
C VAL A 242 -8.23 -15.79 29.26
N ALA A 243 -8.34 -14.48 29.49
CA ALA A 243 -7.35 -13.68 30.18
C ALA A 243 -7.95 -13.02 31.42
N GLY A 244 -7.19 -13.05 32.51
CA GLY A 244 -7.42 -12.28 33.72
C GLY A 244 -6.43 -11.14 33.82
N THR A 245 -6.87 -9.96 34.22
CA THR A 245 -6.06 -8.74 34.26
C THR A 245 -5.80 -8.25 35.68
N GLU A 246 -4.82 -7.35 35.82
CA GLU A 246 -4.47 -6.73 37.11
C GLU A 246 -5.59 -5.85 37.70
N ASN A 247 -6.51 -5.36 36.85
CA ASN A 247 -7.64 -4.52 37.26
C ASN A 247 -8.90 -5.33 37.63
N GLY A 248 -8.83 -6.67 37.57
CA GLY A 248 -9.91 -7.57 37.97
C GLY A 248 -10.83 -8.00 36.83
N GLU A 249 -10.56 -7.63 35.58
CA GLU A 249 -11.36 -8.05 34.43
C GLU A 249 -11.02 -9.47 34.00
N VAL A 250 -12.05 -10.22 33.59
CA VAL A 250 -11.90 -11.56 32.99
C VAL A 250 -12.53 -11.52 31.61
N LEU A 251 -11.69 -11.75 30.61
CA LEU A 251 -11.98 -11.57 29.20
C LEU A 251 -11.97 -12.92 28.50
N LEU A 252 -12.98 -13.18 27.67
CA LEU A 252 -13.16 -14.42 26.93
C LEU A 252 -13.17 -14.15 25.43
N TRP A 253 -12.30 -14.84 24.69
CA TRP A 253 -12.43 -15.05 23.26
C TRP A 253 -12.91 -16.48 23.05
N ARG A 254 -14.07 -16.64 22.40
CA ARG A 254 -14.62 -17.97 22.09
C ARG A 254 -13.86 -18.62 20.93
N ASP A 255 -13.43 -17.79 20.00
CA ASP A 255 -12.47 -18.14 18.96
C ASP A 255 -11.41 -17.04 18.86
N PHE A 256 -10.27 -17.27 19.50
CA PHE A 256 -9.19 -16.30 19.59
C PHE A 256 -8.63 -15.88 18.23
N VAL A 257 -8.73 -16.75 17.21
CA VAL A 257 -8.15 -16.47 15.88
C VAL A 257 -9.04 -15.53 15.06
N THR A 258 -10.36 -15.62 15.21
CA THR A 258 -11.32 -14.83 14.42
C THR A 258 -11.92 -13.66 15.20
N GLN A 259 -12.06 -13.78 16.53
CA GLN A 259 -12.63 -12.76 17.39
C GLN A 259 -11.56 -11.74 17.83
N ARG A 260 -11.70 -10.47 17.42
CA ARG A 260 -10.80 -9.38 17.85
C ARG A 260 -11.12 -8.90 19.27
N GLU A 261 -12.36 -8.48 19.51
CA GLU A 261 -12.78 -7.96 20.81
C GLU A 261 -13.23 -9.07 21.77
N PRO A 262 -12.73 -9.11 23.01
CA PRO A 262 -13.16 -10.09 24.00
C PRO A 262 -14.58 -9.82 24.51
N GLU A 263 -15.26 -10.88 24.94
CA GLU A 263 -16.41 -10.80 25.83
C GLU A 263 -15.90 -10.61 27.27
N ARG A 264 -16.22 -9.49 27.92
CA ARG A 264 -15.95 -9.34 29.36
C ARG A 264 -17.00 -10.11 30.15
N ILE A 265 -16.61 -11.26 30.68
CA ILE A 265 -17.51 -12.20 31.36
C ILE A 265 -17.58 -12.01 32.88
N LEU A 266 -16.52 -11.48 33.51
CA LEU A 266 -16.48 -11.19 34.95
C LEU A 266 -15.72 -9.89 35.24
N THR A 267 -16.02 -9.30 36.40
CA THR A 267 -15.23 -8.24 37.02
C THR A 267 -15.12 -8.55 38.50
N LEU A 268 -13.91 -8.88 38.94
CA LEU A 268 -13.57 -9.28 40.31
C LEU A 268 -12.90 -8.12 41.05
N LYS A 269 -12.95 -8.16 42.38
CA LYS A 269 -12.25 -7.20 43.22
C LYS A 269 -10.79 -7.62 43.46
N GLY A 270 -9.87 -6.87 42.85
CA GLY A 270 -8.42 -7.07 42.99
C GLY A 270 -7.78 -7.58 41.70
N SER A 271 -6.50 -7.93 41.76
CA SER A 271 -5.76 -8.46 40.61
C SER A 271 -6.10 -9.94 40.42
N VAL A 272 -6.44 -10.35 39.19
CA VAL A 272 -6.75 -11.75 38.90
C VAL A 272 -5.49 -12.59 39.09
N THR A 273 -5.55 -13.61 39.95
CA THR A 273 -4.41 -14.48 40.28
C THR A 273 -4.55 -15.87 39.68
N PHE A 274 -5.75 -16.25 39.24
CA PHE A 274 -6.02 -17.53 38.61
C PHE A 274 -7.20 -17.42 37.66
N VAL A 275 -7.09 -18.05 36.49
CA VAL A 275 -8.21 -18.37 35.62
C VAL A 275 -8.13 -19.84 35.22
N GLY A 276 -9.28 -20.50 35.14
CA GLY A 276 -9.42 -21.84 34.58
C GLY A 276 -10.50 -21.84 33.51
N LEU A 277 -10.26 -22.55 32.41
CA LEU A 277 -11.21 -22.69 31.30
C LEU A 277 -11.48 -24.18 31.02
N SER A 278 -12.74 -24.54 30.89
CA SER A 278 -13.19 -25.85 30.43
C SER A 278 -14.11 -25.67 29.22
N SER A 279 -13.92 -26.51 28.21
CA SER A 279 -14.77 -26.61 27.04
C SER A 279 -15.19 -28.07 26.86
N ASP A 280 -16.44 -28.38 27.12
CA ASP A 280 -17.02 -29.71 26.92
C ASP A 280 -18.33 -29.63 26.12
N GLU A 281 -19.00 -30.76 25.90
CA GLU A 281 -20.31 -30.79 25.24
C GLU A 281 -21.38 -29.98 26.00
N SER A 282 -21.15 -29.66 27.29
CA SER A 282 -22.06 -28.87 28.12
C SER A 282 -21.86 -27.35 27.98
N GLY A 283 -20.80 -26.91 27.28
CA GLY A 283 -20.51 -25.51 26.99
C GLY A 283 -19.18 -25.04 27.55
N LEU A 284 -19.03 -23.72 27.70
CA LEU A 284 -17.83 -23.12 28.28
C LEU A 284 -18.03 -22.82 29.78
N ARG A 285 -17.05 -23.19 30.59
CA ARG A 285 -16.97 -22.81 32.01
C ARG A 285 -15.68 -22.10 32.30
N VAL A 286 -15.78 -20.99 33.00
CA VAL A 286 -14.64 -20.16 33.38
C VAL A 286 -14.69 -19.89 34.86
N VAL A 287 -13.66 -20.28 35.60
CA VAL A 287 -13.49 -19.88 36.99
C VAL A 287 -12.37 -18.87 37.08
N ALA A 288 -12.54 -17.83 37.90
CA ALA A 288 -11.52 -16.84 38.12
C ALA A 288 -11.46 -16.44 39.59
N SER A 289 -10.24 -16.24 40.08
CA SER A 289 -9.94 -15.76 41.44
C SER A 289 -9.11 -14.49 41.35
N ALA A 290 -9.45 -13.50 42.14
CA ALA A 290 -8.69 -12.27 42.29
C ALA A 290 -8.33 -12.01 43.75
N GLU A 291 -7.19 -11.36 43.96
CA GLU A 291 -6.69 -10.99 45.29
C GLU A 291 -6.47 -9.48 45.39
N THR A 292 -6.92 -8.90 46.50
CA THR A 292 -6.54 -7.55 46.90
C THR A 292 -5.41 -7.65 47.90
N THR A 293 -4.27 -7.06 47.58
CA THR A 293 -3.10 -7.06 48.45
C THR A 293 -2.86 -5.70 49.09
N THR A 294 -2.19 -5.69 50.25
CA THR A 294 -1.61 -4.51 50.88
C THR A 294 -0.12 -4.75 51.09
N THR A 295 0.71 -3.73 50.90
CA THR A 295 2.14 -3.80 51.18
C THR A 295 2.42 -3.07 52.49
N ASP A 296 3.07 -3.75 53.43
CA ASP A 296 3.60 -3.11 54.63
C ASP A 296 4.87 -2.32 54.25
N PRO A 297 4.86 -0.98 54.30
CA PRO A 297 5.99 -0.16 53.89
C PRO A 297 7.22 -0.28 54.80
N GLU A 298 7.09 -0.82 56.02
CA GLU A 298 8.21 -1.01 56.95
C GLU A 298 9.00 -2.29 56.64
N TYR A 299 8.33 -3.34 56.17
CA TYR A 299 8.93 -4.66 55.95
C TYR A 299 8.96 -5.13 54.49
N ASP A 300 8.35 -4.37 53.57
CA ASP A 300 8.15 -4.73 52.16
C ASP A 300 7.47 -6.11 52.01
N LEU A 301 6.53 -6.40 52.93
CA LEU A 301 5.76 -7.63 52.96
C LEU A 301 4.39 -7.36 52.34
N THR A 302 4.03 -8.17 51.35
CA THR A 302 2.71 -8.11 50.71
C THR A 302 1.77 -9.12 51.35
N GLU A 303 0.66 -8.64 51.91
CA GLU A 303 -0.38 -9.47 52.53
C GLU A 303 -1.66 -9.45 51.69
N VAL A 304 -2.31 -10.61 51.55
CA VAL A 304 -3.63 -10.73 50.91
C VAL A 304 -4.70 -10.34 51.92
N VAL A 305 -5.47 -9.30 51.60
CA VAL A 305 -6.50 -8.72 52.49
C VAL A 305 -7.91 -9.19 52.12
N ASP A 306 -8.14 -9.47 50.83
CA ASP A 306 -9.43 -9.88 50.31
C ASP A 306 -9.24 -10.81 49.09
N THR A 307 -10.20 -11.72 48.90
CA THR A 307 -10.24 -12.63 47.74
C THR A 307 -11.64 -12.63 47.15
N ASP A 308 -11.75 -12.45 45.83
CA ASP A 308 -13.03 -12.51 45.11
C ASP A 308 -12.95 -13.63 44.08
N THR A 309 -13.89 -14.57 44.10
CA THR A 309 -13.86 -15.74 43.22
C THR A 309 -15.23 -16.00 42.64
N SER A 310 -15.29 -16.21 41.33
CA SER A 310 -16.53 -16.48 40.63
C SER A 310 -16.35 -17.55 39.55
N LEU A 311 -17.38 -18.38 39.40
CA LEU A 311 -17.55 -19.33 38.31
C LEU A 311 -18.58 -18.75 37.33
N TRP A 312 -18.18 -18.63 36.07
CA TRP A 312 -19.04 -18.31 34.94
C TRP A 312 -19.33 -19.60 34.14
N SER A 313 -20.58 -19.79 33.73
CA SER A 313 -21.01 -20.91 32.88
C SER A 313 -22.12 -20.44 31.93
N ASP A 314 -21.76 -20.22 30.67
CA ASP A 314 -22.64 -19.72 29.60
C ASP A 314 -23.61 -18.61 30.05
N GLY A 315 -23.03 -17.53 30.60
CA GLY A 315 -23.76 -16.33 31.01
C GLY A 315 -24.31 -16.36 32.43
N ARG A 316 -24.20 -17.49 33.15
CA ARG A 316 -24.52 -17.56 34.58
C ARG A 316 -23.28 -17.36 35.42
N VAL A 317 -23.38 -16.55 36.47
CA VAL A 317 -22.28 -16.28 37.41
C VAL A 317 -22.65 -16.79 38.80
N GLU A 318 -21.78 -17.59 39.38
CA GLU A 318 -21.85 -18.09 40.76
C GLU A 318 -20.63 -17.58 41.54
N LYS A 319 -20.86 -16.99 42.71
CA LYS A 319 -19.77 -16.57 43.61
C LYS A 319 -19.33 -17.73 44.50
N LEU A 320 -18.03 -17.86 44.70
CA LEU A 320 -17.43 -18.88 45.55
C LEU A 320 -16.76 -18.24 46.77
N ASP A 321 -16.96 -18.85 47.95
CA ASP A 321 -16.47 -18.33 49.24
C ASP A 321 -15.01 -18.76 49.55
N TYR A 322 -14.25 -19.18 48.53
CA TYR A 322 -12.86 -19.60 48.67
C TYR A 322 -12.08 -19.33 47.37
N PRO A 323 -10.79 -18.94 47.46
CA PRO A 323 -9.95 -18.69 46.29
C PRO A 323 -9.62 -20.00 45.56
N VAL A 324 -10.11 -20.12 44.33
CA VAL A 324 -9.78 -21.26 43.44
C VAL A 324 -8.38 -21.09 42.85
N ALA A 325 -7.65 -22.19 42.73
CA ALA A 325 -6.28 -22.25 42.23
C ALA A 325 -6.04 -23.31 41.14
N ALA A 326 -7.00 -24.23 40.94
CA ALA A 326 -6.98 -25.18 39.83
C ALA A 326 -8.40 -25.67 39.52
N MET A 327 -8.60 -26.15 38.28
CA MET A 327 -9.84 -26.71 37.78
C MET A 327 -9.55 -27.94 36.93
N SER A 328 -10.42 -28.96 36.98
CA SER A 328 -10.32 -30.13 36.11
C SER A 328 -10.70 -29.80 34.65
N PRO A 329 -10.24 -30.59 33.66
CA PRO A 329 -10.60 -30.38 32.25
C PRO A 329 -12.12 -30.37 31.97
N SER A 330 -12.92 -31.10 32.77
CA SER A 330 -14.39 -31.12 32.69
C SER A 330 -15.07 -29.91 33.34
N GLY A 331 -14.32 -29.08 34.07
CA GLY A 331 -14.84 -27.94 34.82
C GLY A 331 -15.75 -28.34 36.00
N GLN A 332 -15.77 -29.62 36.39
CA GLN A 332 -16.61 -30.10 37.50
C GLN A 332 -15.89 -30.06 38.84
N THR A 333 -14.56 -30.20 38.83
CA THR A 333 -13.76 -30.24 40.05
C THR A 333 -12.98 -28.95 40.17
N LEU A 334 -13.35 -28.15 41.17
CA LEU A 334 -12.65 -26.92 41.52
C LEU A 334 -11.82 -27.15 42.77
N VAL A 335 -10.59 -26.66 42.75
CA VAL A 335 -9.65 -26.86 43.83
C VAL A 335 -9.11 -25.51 44.27
N GLY A 336 -9.34 -25.16 45.53
CA GLY A 336 -8.99 -23.85 46.07
C GLY A 336 -8.36 -23.91 47.45
N TRP A 337 -7.84 -22.76 47.89
CA TRP A 337 -7.19 -22.62 49.18
C TRP A 337 -8.20 -22.29 50.27
N LYS A 338 -8.13 -23.00 51.40
CA LYS A 338 -8.83 -22.65 52.62
C LYS A 338 -7.89 -21.90 53.55
N GLU A 339 -8.43 -20.83 54.15
CA GLU A 339 -7.79 -19.83 55.01
C GLU A 339 -6.55 -20.31 55.77
N TRP A 340 -5.47 -19.52 55.68
CA TRP A 340 -4.23 -19.72 56.42
C TRP A 340 -4.51 -19.62 57.91
N ASN A 341 -4.29 -20.69 58.67
CA ASN A 341 -4.36 -20.65 60.13
C ASN A 341 -2.96 -20.37 60.72
N PRO A 342 -2.66 -19.13 61.17
CA PRO A 342 -1.36 -18.78 61.75
C PRO A 342 -1.05 -19.52 63.06
N ASP A 343 -2.07 -20.00 63.78
CA ASP A 343 -1.93 -20.70 65.06
C ASP A 343 -1.67 -22.21 64.92
N ALA A 344 -1.71 -22.74 63.69
CA ALA A 344 -1.32 -24.12 63.44
C ALA A 344 0.21 -24.26 63.63
N VAL A 345 0.63 -25.03 64.64
CA VAL A 345 2.03 -25.33 65.03
C VAL A 345 2.92 -25.77 63.85
N LEU A 346 2.31 -26.18 62.74
CA LEU A 346 2.91 -26.31 61.41
C LEU A 346 1.88 -25.73 60.42
N GLY A 347 2.07 -24.49 59.95
CA GLY A 347 1.20 -23.88 58.94
C GLY A 347 0.94 -24.86 57.79
N SER A 348 -0.32 -25.12 57.49
CA SER A 348 -0.72 -26.02 56.41
C SER A 348 -1.82 -25.35 55.62
N VAL A 349 -1.67 -25.27 54.30
CA VAL A 349 -2.75 -24.78 53.46
C VAL A 349 -3.76 -25.92 53.26
N GLY A 350 -5.02 -25.66 53.60
CA GLY A 350 -6.11 -26.58 53.30
C GLY A 350 -6.48 -26.45 51.84
N VAL A 351 -6.71 -27.57 51.17
CA VAL A 351 -7.25 -27.58 49.82
C VAL A 351 -8.69 -28.06 49.86
N VAL A 352 -9.61 -27.25 49.34
CA VAL A 352 -11.04 -27.58 49.22
C VAL A 352 -11.29 -28.08 47.81
N VAL A 353 -11.80 -29.30 47.70
CA VAL A 353 -12.31 -29.85 46.45
C VAL A 353 -13.80 -29.61 46.42
N HIS A 354 -14.28 -28.82 45.46
CA HIS A 354 -15.70 -28.67 45.20
C HIS A 354 -16.07 -29.47 43.95
N THR A 355 -17.07 -30.32 44.09
CA THR A 355 -17.71 -31.05 42.99
C THR A 355 -19.22 -30.92 43.17
N PRO A 356 -20.02 -30.71 42.11
CA PRO A 356 -21.47 -30.56 42.22
C PRO A 356 -22.17 -31.72 42.96
N GLU A 357 -21.59 -32.92 42.91
CA GLU A 357 -22.22 -34.15 43.39
C GLU A 357 -21.65 -34.71 44.71
N ARG A 358 -20.55 -34.16 45.24
CA ARG A 358 -19.88 -34.69 46.45
C ARG A 358 -19.66 -33.61 47.51
N ALA A 359 -19.65 -34.03 48.76
CA ALA A 359 -19.29 -33.16 49.88
C ALA A 359 -17.84 -32.68 49.71
N PRO A 360 -17.53 -31.42 50.08
CA PRO A 360 -16.18 -30.90 49.94
C PRO A 360 -15.16 -31.78 50.67
N ALA A 361 -14.09 -32.16 49.97
CA ALA A 361 -12.97 -32.88 50.54
C ALA A 361 -11.87 -31.90 50.96
N GLU A 362 -11.29 -32.10 52.15
CA GLU A 362 -10.19 -31.27 52.65
C GLU A 362 -8.94 -32.11 52.86
N PHE A 363 -7.82 -31.63 52.32
CA PHE A 363 -6.50 -32.19 52.60
C PHE A 363 -5.47 -31.10 52.84
N ARG A 364 -4.48 -31.43 53.67
CA ARG A 364 -3.38 -30.52 54.02
C ARG A 364 -2.24 -30.66 53.03
N THR A 365 -1.91 -29.57 52.34
CA THR A 365 -0.70 -29.44 51.54
C THR A 365 0.46 -28.96 52.43
N GLY A 366 1.60 -28.63 51.84
CA GLY A 366 2.80 -28.21 52.55
C GLY A 366 2.65 -26.91 53.35
N ARG A 367 3.77 -26.27 53.66
CA ARG A 367 3.80 -25.07 54.51
C ARG A 367 3.32 -23.77 53.83
N HIS A 368 3.35 -23.72 52.50
CA HIS A 368 2.98 -22.54 51.69
C HIS A 368 2.11 -22.94 50.50
N ARG A 369 1.48 -21.94 49.86
CA ARG A 369 0.75 -22.12 48.60
C ARG A 369 1.67 -22.84 47.62
N SER A 370 1.18 -23.98 47.15
CA SER A 370 1.92 -24.95 46.33
C SER A 370 1.47 -24.81 44.89
N ALA A 371 2.33 -25.11 43.92
CA ALA A 371 1.83 -25.36 42.57
C ALA A 371 0.83 -26.53 42.62
N ILE A 372 -0.28 -26.43 41.88
CA ILE A 372 -1.40 -27.36 41.94
C ILE A 372 -1.92 -27.67 40.54
N VAL A 373 -2.26 -28.92 40.28
CA VAL A 373 -2.89 -29.37 39.04
C VAL A 373 -3.98 -30.40 39.34
N VAL A 374 -5.05 -30.33 38.58
CA VAL A 374 -6.23 -31.21 38.68
C VAL A 374 -6.41 -31.90 37.33
N PRO A 375 -5.73 -33.03 37.08
CA PRO A 375 -5.70 -33.63 35.74
C PRO A 375 -7.02 -34.31 35.36
N ASP A 376 -7.82 -34.68 36.36
CA ASP A 376 -9.11 -35.34 36.22
C ASP A 376 -9.97 -35.03 37.45
N ASP A 377 -11.25 -35.42 37.44
CA ASP A 377 -12.21 -35.14 38.53
C ASP A 377 -11.96 -35.94 39.82
N ASP A 378 -10.98 -36.85 39.81
CA ASP A 378 -10.68 -37.75 40.93
C ASP A 378 -9.26 -37.56 41.47
N THR A 379 -8.47 -36.63 40.93
CA THR A 379 -7.05 -36.46 41.25
C THR A 379 -6.71 -35.02 41.54
N VAL A 380 -5.90 -34.81 42.58
CA VAL A 380 -5.13 -33.56 42.76
C VAL A 380 -3.64 -33.87 42.91
N ALA A 381 -2.80 -33.10 42.24
CA ALA A 381 -1.36 -33.09 42.43
C ALA A 381 -0.90 -31.71 42.91
N THR A 382 -0.01 -31.70 43.91
CA THR A 382 0.50 -30.46 44.52
C THR A 382 2.00 -30.55 44.76
N MET A 383 2.72 -29.43 44.69
CA MET A 383 4.12 -29.36 45.06
C MET A 383 4.47 -28.05 45.74
N ASP A 384 5.05 -28.14 46.94
CA ASP A 384 5.50 -26.97 47.68
C ASP A 384 6.94 -26.55 47.32
N GLU A 385 7.29 -25.31 47.69
CA GLU A 385 8.62 -24.71 47.51
C GLU A 385 9.76 -25.46 48.25
N TYR A 386 9.43 -26.41 49.13
CA TYR A 386 10.41 -27.23 49.86
C TYR A 386 10.61 -28.62 49.24
N GLY A 387 10.08 -28.84 48.03
CA GLY A 387 10.23 -30.08 47.29
C GLY A 387 9.35 -31.21 47.76
N VAL A 388 8.26 -30.91 48.46
CA VAL A 388 7.27 -31.91 48.82
C VAL A 388 6.20 -31.96 47.74
N SER A 389 6.20 -33.03 46.95
CA SER A 389 5.09 -33.34 46.05
C SER A 389 4.08 -34.28 46.73
N SER A 390 2.80 -34.08 46.44
CA SER A 390 1.71 -34.94 46.88
C SER A 390 0.75 -35.18 45.73
N ARG A 391 0.33 -36.44 45.56
CA ARG A 391 -0.78 -36.82 44.70
C ARG A 391 -1.88 -37.43 45.55
N VAL A 392 -3.09 -36.92 45.43
CA VAL A 392 -4.26 -37.31 46.20
C VAL A 392 -5.29 -37.88 45.24
N ASP A 393 -5.76 -39.08 45.54
CA ASP A 393 -6.98 -39.63 44.97
C ASP A 393 -8.16 -39.12 45.80
N ILE A 394 -9.02 -38.31 45.19
CA ILE A 394 -10.11 -37.59 45.86
C ILE A 394 -11.14 -38.57 46.43
N PRO A 395 -11.64 -39.59 45.69
CA PRO A 395 -12.65 -40.51 46.21
C PRO A 395 -12.17 -41.33 47.41
N SER A 396 -10.94 -41.87 47.36
CA SER A 396 -10.41 -42.73 48.42
C SER A 396 -9.67 -41.98 49.53
N GLY A 397 -9.30 -40.72 49.29
CA GLY A 397 -8.38 -39.95 50.14
C GLY A 397 -6.95 -40.51 50.14
N LEU A 398 -6.62 -41.46 49.27
CA LEU A 398 -5.31 -42.08 49.23
C LEU A 398 -4.26 -41.06 48.76
N ARG A 399 -3.26 -40.85 49.62
CA ARG A 399 -2.20 -39.87 49.39
C ARG A 399 -0.87 -40.56 49.14
N GLN A 400 -0.26 -40.22 48.01
CA GLN A 400 1.14 -40.51 47.73
C GLN A 400 1.95 -39.24 47.93
N ARG A 401 3.04 -39.31 48.70
CA ARG A 401 3.90 -38.16 48.99
C ARG A 401 5.34 -38.52 48.67
N GLN A 402 6.03 -37.61 47.99
CA GLN A 402 7.45 -37.71 47.73
C GLN A 402 8.15 -36.44 48.22
N ARG A 403 9.46 -36.54 48.45
CA ARG A 403 10.30 -35.39 48.78
C ARG A 403 11.55 -35.41 47.93
N ILE A 404 11.79 -34.31 47.23
CA ILE A 404 12.98 -34.05 46.44
C ILE A 404 13.79 -32.91 47.05
N GLY A 405 15.10 -32.90 46.80
CA GLY A 405 15.96 -31.79 47.20
C GLY A 405 15.97 -30.70 46.13
N MET A 406 15.29 -29.57 46.38
CA MET A 406 15.18 -28.48 45.39
C MET A 406 16.33 -27.46 45.42
N GLY A 407 17.06 -27.39 46.53
CA GLY A 407 18.03 -26.31 46.78
C GLY A 407 17.35 -25.09 47.41
N THR A 408 18.09 -23.97 47.52
CA THR A 408 17.66 -22.77 48.25
C THR A 408 16.92 -21.74 47.39
N TRP A 409 17.13 -21.76 46.07
CA TRP A 409 16.56 -20.79 45.13
C TRP A 409 15.67 -21.51 44.12
N MET A 410 14.49 -20.97 43.85
CA MET A 410 13.56 -21.48 42.84
C MET A 410 13.17 -20.35 41.91
N PHE A 411 13.37 -20.54 40.61
CA PHE A 411 13.01 -19.56 39.58
C PHE A 411 11.74 -19.93 38.82
N GLY A 412 11.29 -21.18 38.91
CA GLY A 412 10.03 -21.64 38.32
C GLY A 412 9.73 -23.11 38.66
N MET A 413 8.45 -23.48 38.59
CA MET A 413 7.96 -24.85 38.72
C MET A 413 6.71 -25.05 37.87
N SER A 414 6.52 -26.24 37.28
CA SER A 414 5.31 -26.58 36.51
C SER A 414 5.01 -28.07 36.58
N PHE A 415 3.76 -28.42 36.28
CA PHE A 415 3.26 -29.78 36.09
C PHE A 415 2.88 -30.02 34.64
N SER A 416 3.02 -31.25 34.16
CA SER A 416 2.29 -31.66 32.96
C SER A 416 0.78 -31.68 33.25
N ALA A 417 -0.05 -31.31 32.27
CA ALA A 417 -1.51 -31.23 32.46
C ALA A 417 -2.16 -32.56 32.90
N ASP A 418 -1.54 -33.71 32.60
CA ASP A 418 -1.96 -35.05 33.07
C ASP A 418 -1.59 -35.36 34.54
N GLY A 419 -0.91 -34.42 35.21
CA GLY A 419 -0.45 -34.53 36.59
C GLY A 419 0.52 -35.68 36.86
N GLN A 420 1.11 -36.26 35.81
CA GLN A 420 2.05 -37.38 35.93
C GLN A 420 3.49 -36.93 36.13
N PHE A 421 3.82 -35.72 35.66
CA PHE A 421 5.18 -35.19 35.69
C PHE A 421 5.20 -33.78 36.27
N PHE A 422 6.37 -33.41 36.79
CA PHE A 422 6.65 -32.05 37.21
C PHE A 422 8.11 -31.70 36.96
N THR A 423 8.39 -30.40 36.89
CA THR A 423 9.74 -29.84 36.75
C THR A 423 9.89 -28.62 37.66
N TYR A 424 11.14 -28.28 37.96
CA TYR A 424 11.51 -27.01 38.56
C TYR A 424 12.91 -26.61 38.10
N THR A 425 13.25 -25.33 38.26
CA THR A 425 14.63 -24.85 38.10
C THR A 425 15.09 -24.03 39.29
N ASN A 426 16.34 -24.28 39.68
CA ASN A 426 17.09 -23.55 40.70
C ASN A 426 18.24 -22.73 40.11
N GLY A 427 18.15 -22.34 38.84
CA GLY A 427 19.22 -21.65 38.12
C GLY A 427 20.07 -22.60 37.27
N SER A 428 19.50 -23.74 36.86
CA SER A 428 20.10 -24.68 35.92
C SER A 428 19.51 -24.49 34.53
N LYS A 429 20.33 -24.68 33.48
CA LYS A 429 19.85 -24.76 32.09
C LYS A 429 19.27 -26.13 31.73
N ASP A 430 19.59 -27.14 32.53
CA ASP A 430 19.00 -28.48 32.46
C ASP A 430 17.85 -28.58 33.46
N PHE A 431 16.67 -28.90 32.95
CA PHE A 431 15.41 -28.98 33.67
C PHE A 431 15.05 -30.46 33.86
N PRO A 432 15.48 -31.10 34.95
CA PRO A 432 15.03 -32.43 35.33
C PRO A 432 13.51 -32.52 35.41
N ILE A 433 12.95 -33.62 34.89
CA ILE A 433 11.52 -33.90 34.90
C ILE A 433 11.29 -35.17 35.72
N TRP A 434 10.52 -35.03 36.79
CA TRP A 434 10.24 -36.11 37.73
C TRP A 434 8.88 -36.72 37.50
N LYS A 435 8.76 -38.00 37.83
CA LYS A 435 7.47 -38.70 37.87
C LYS A 435 6.78 -38.50 39.22
N MET A 436 5.50 -38.12 39.20
CA MET A 436 4.68 -37.95 40.41
C MET A 436 4.38 -39.28 41.13
N ARG A 437 4.42 -40.40 40.40
CA ARG A 437 4.16 -41.75 40.94
C ARG A 437 5.47 -42.55 41.06
N GLY A 438 5.66 -43.22 42.19
CA GLY A 438 6.83 -44.09 42.42
C GLY A 438 7.16 -44.25 43.92
N ARG A 439 7.92 -45.29 44.27
CA ARG A 439 8.43 -45.50 45.64
C ARG A 439 9.53 -44.52 46.03
N GLN A 440 10.26 -44.00 45.05
CA GLN A 440 11.34 -43.02 45.21
C GLN A 440 11.17 -41.95 44.13
N PRO A 441 11.59 -40.69 44.37
CA PRO A 441 11.63 -39.69 43.33
C PRO A 441 12.62 -40.10 42.23
N GLU A 442 12.18 -40.06 40.98
CA GLU A 442 12.95 -40.47 39.82
C GLU A 442 12.86 -39.40 38.74
N VAL A 443 14.04 -38.94 38.27
CA VAL A 443 14.13 -38.13 37.06
C VAL A 443 14.06 -39.07 35.87
N VAL A 444 13.06 -38.87 35.01
CA VAL A 444 12.80 -39.74 33.86
C VAL A 444 13.18 -39.09 32.53
N LYS A 445 13.21 -37.75 32.51
CA LYS A 445 13.53 -36.94 31.34
C LYS A 445 14.23 -35.65 31.76
N TYR A 446 14.83 -34.97 30.79
CA TYR A 446 15.38 -33.63 30.92
C TYR A 446 14.85 -32.77 29.77
N GLY A 447 14.42 -31.55 30.07
CA GLY A 447 14.33 -30.47 29.09
C GLY A 447 15.55 -29.55 29.23
N ARG A 448 15.82 -28.73 28.22
CA ARG A 448 16.93 -27.78 28.26
C ARG A 448 16.52 -26.43 27.70
N ALA A 449 16.91 -25.35 28.37
CA ALA A 449 16.67 -23.99 27.91
C ALA A 449 17.98 -23.19 27.83
N PRO A 450 18.07 -22.17 26.96
CA PRO A 450 19.25 -21.30 26.89
C PRO A 450 19.47 -20.48 28.17
N GLU A 451 18.40 -20.13 28.87
CA GLU A 451 18.42 -19.38 30.12
C GLU A 451 18.23 -20.27 31.34
N ALA A 452 18.90 -19.90 32.43
CA ALA A 452 18.88 -20.64 33.68
C ALA A 452 17.74 -20.21 34.63
N ALA A 453 17.26 -18.99 34.46
CA ALA A 453 16.21 -18.35 35.25
C ALA A 453 15.14 -17.77 34.31
N PRO A 454 14.30 -18.64 33.71
CA PRO A 454 13.27 -18.21 32.78
C PRO A 454 12.19 -17.35 33.47
N LEU A 455 11.51 -16.51 32.68
CA LEU A 455 10.40 -15.66 33.15
C LEU A 455 9.19 -16.51 33.55
N ASP A 456 8.93 -17.57 32.80
CA ASP A 456 7.86 -18.53 33.02
C ASP A 456 8.20 -19.91 32.43
N ILE A 457 7.57 -20.98 32.92
CA ILE A 457 7.81 -22.36 32.45
C ILE A 457 6.55 -23.20 32.41
N ASP A 458 6.45 -24.12 31.44
CA ASP A 458 5.37 -25.10 31.39
C ASP A 458 5.77 -26.47 30.78
N LEU A 459 4.98 -27.51 31.05
CA LEU A 459 5.17 -28.87 30.53
C LEU A 459 3.97 -29.35 29.72
N SER A 460 4.23 -29.91 28.54
CA SER A 460 3.18 -30.53 27.74
C SER A 460 2.62 -31.79 28.40
N VAL A 461 1.46 -32.25 27.93
CA VAL A 461 0.90 -33.57 28.31
C VAL A 461 1.95 -34.67 28.10
N GLY A 462 2.12 -35.58 29.07
CA GLY A 462 3.15 -36.61 29.03
C GLY A 462 4.59 -36.10 29.22
N ALA A 463 4.76 -34.79 29.46
CA ALA A 463 6.04 -34.08 29.47
C ALA A 463 6.89 -34.47 28.27
N THR A 464 6.34 -34.37 27.06
CA THR A 464 7.07 -34.59 25.79
C THR A 464 7.89 -33.37 25.42
N ARG A 465 7.42 -32.18 25.79
CA ARG A 465 8.05 -30.88 25.56
C ARG A 465 8.08 -30.05 26.84
N LEU A 466 9.10 -29.21 26.94
CA LEU A 466 9.28 -28.18 27.97
C LEU A 466 9.19 -26.82 27.29
N LEU A 467 8.47 -25.91 27.92
CA LEU A 467 8.35 -24.54 27.47
C LEU A 467 8.98 -23.60 28.50
N THR A 468 9.75 -22.63 28.01
CA THR A 468 10.37 -21.61 28.87
C THR A 468 10.36 -20.26 28.18
N ALA A 469 9.99 -19.20 28.90
CA ALA A 469 10.09 -17.83 28.39
C ALA A 469 11.39 -17.15 28.83
N ALA A 470 11.93 -16.37 27.90
CA ALA A 470 13.01 -15.42 28.05
C ALA A 470 12.54 -14.06 27.54
N GLU A 471 13.33 -13.01 27.73
CA GLU A 471 13.01 -11.71 27.16
C GLU A 471 12.97 -11.79 25.62
N GLY A 472 11.81 -11.52 25.03
CA GLY A 472 11.57 -11.53 23.59
C GLY A 472 11.42 -12.91 22.95
N ARG A 473 11.57 -14.01 23.69
CA ARG A 473 11.52 -15.37 23.11
C ARG A 473 10.83 -16.38 24.00
N ILE A 474 10.14 -17.33 23.37
CA ILE A 474 9.67 -18.56 24.01
C ILE A 474 10.45 -19.73 23.40
N TYR A 475 11.02 -20.58 24.24
CA TYR A 475 11.71 -21.79 23.81
C TYR A 475 10.82 -23.00 24.05
N VAL A 476 10.70 -23.85 23.02
CA VAL A 476 10.02 -25.14 23.07
C VAL A 476 11.05 -26.23 22.88
N SER A 477 11.44 -26.90 23.97
CA SER A 477 12.43 -27.98 23.97
C SER A 477 11.75 -29.33 23.98
N ASP A 478 12.16 -30.24 23.11
CA ASP A 478 11.84 -31.66 23.28
C ASP A 478 12.52 -32.18 24.55
N THR A 479 11.82 -33.06 25.25
CA THR A 479 12.34 -33.70 26.46
C THR A 479 12.98 -35.04 26.11
N GLN A 480 14.14 -35.31 26.70
CA GLN A 480 14.94 -36.49 26.35
C GLN A 480 15.37 -37.25 27.60
N THR A 481 15.68 -38.54 27.45
CA THR A 481 16.21 -39.39 28.54
C THR A 481 17.64 -39.04 28.92
N SER A 482 18.33 -38.26 28.09
CA SER A 482 19.67 -37.72 28.36
C SER A 482 19.68 -36.23 28.05
N PRO A 483 20.45 -35.41 28.78
CA PRO A 483 20.54 -33.98 28.49
C PRO A 483 21.04 -33.71 27.07
N GLY A 484 20.24 -33.01 26.27
CA GLY A 484 20.53 -32.64 24.89
C GLY A 484 19.60 -31.50 24.44
N MET A 485 20.05 -30.66 23.51
CA MET A 485 19.25 -29.52 23.03
C MET A 485 18.65 -29.86 21.66
N ARG A 486 17.32 -29.98 21.62
CA ARG A 486 16.51 -29.82 20.42
C ARG A 486 15.38 -28.87 20.81
N ALA A 487 15.54 -27.59 20.49
CA ALA A 487 14.61 -26.56 20.88
C ALA A 487 14.25 -25.68 19.69
N GLN A 488 12.95 -25.47 19.50
CA GLN A 488 12.39 -24.46 18.60
C GLN A 488 12.29 -23.15 19.40
N SER A 489 12.47 -22.00 18.72
CA SER A 489 12.30 -20.67 19.32
C SER A 489 11.14 -19.96 18.64
N LEU A 490 10.18 -19.50 19.42
CA LEU A 490 9.16 -18.55 19.00
C LEU A 490 9.72 -17.14 19.29
N ARG A 491 9.90 -16.34 18.24
CA ARG A 491 10.60 -15.05 18.30
C ARG A 491 9.61 -13.90 18.44
N GLY A 492 10.04 -12.83 19.12
CA GLY A 492 9.25 -11.63 19.32
C GLY A 492 8.07 -11.81 20.28
N ALA A 493 8.19 -12.71 21.26
CA ALA A 493 7.14 -12.92 22.27
C ALA A 493 7.06 -11.78 23.33
N ALA A 494 7.84 -10.71 23.19
CA ALA A 494 8.03 -9.67 24.19
C ALA A 494 8.42 -10.25 25.56
N LYS A 495 8.28 -9.46 26.63
CA LYS A 495 8.55 -9.92 27.98
C LYS A 495 7.31 -10.61 28.56
N VAL A 496 7.31 -11.94 28.52
CA VAL A 496 6.20 -12.77 29.02
C VAL A 496 5.91 -12.49 30.49
N ASN A 497 4.64 -12.27 30.81
CA ASN A 497 4.10 -12.13 32.15
C ASN A 497 4.12 -13.49 32.84
N ARG A 498 4.61 -13.54 34.08
CA ARG A 498 4.71 -14.79 34.85
C ARG A 498 3.32 -15.39 35.12
N GLY A 499 3.17 -16.70 34.94
CA GLY A 499 1.94 -17.44 35.16
C GLY A 499 0.95 -17.42 33.99
N THR A 500 1.35 -16.86 32.84
CA THR A 500 0.48 -16.69 31.67
C THR A 500 0.86 -17.60 30.50
N LEU A 501 1.93 -18.38 30.66
CA LEU A 501 2.49 -19.19 29.60
C LEU A 501 2.11 -20.66 29.78
N HIS A 502 1.33 -21.21 28.84
CA HIS A 502 0.79 -22.57 28.95
C HIS A 502 0.77 -23.31 27.61
N PHE A 503 0.99 -24.63 27.65
CA PHE A 503 0.65 -25.51 26.53
C PHE A 503 -0.86 -25.71 26.41
N LEU A 504 -1.34 -25.74 25.18
CA LEU A 504 -2.65 -26.28 24.81
C LEU A 504 -2.41 -27.60 24.04
N GLY A 505 -2.47 -28.72 24.77
CA GLY A 505 -2.12 -30.02 24.21
C GLY A 505 -0.60 -30.18 24.01
N GLN A 506 -0.18 -30.52 22.79
CA GLN A 506 1.25 -30.66 22.42
C GLN A 506 1.71 -29.69 21.33
N GLU A 507 0.74 -29.07 20.64
CA GLU A 507 0.94 -28.37 19.37
C GLU A 507 0.72 -26.87 19.51
N ARG A 508 0.06 -26.41 20.58
CA ARG A 508 -0.25 -24.98 20.74
C ARG A 508 0.26 -24.41 22.03
N VAL A 509 0.53 -23.11 22.01
CA VAL A 509 1.07 -22.34 23.14
C VAL A 509 0.28 -21.06 23.27
N ILE A 510 -0.12 -20.72 24.49
CA ILE A 510 -0.64 -19.41 24.86
C ILE A 510 0.37 -18.71 25.77
N GLY A 511 0.55 -17.40 25.59
CA GLY A 511 1.36 -16.55 26.46
C GLY A 511 0.84 -15.13 26.47
N ALA A 512 1.11 -14.36 27.53
CA ALA A 512 0.79 -12.94 27.55
C ALA A 512 2.02 -12.09 27.91
N SER A 513 2.10 -10.89 27.34
CA SER A 513 3.16 -9.91 27.56
C SER A 513 2.54 -8.52 27.69
N GLY A 514 2.69 -7.87 28.85
CA GLY A 514 1.97 -6.63 29.11
C GLY A 514 0.45 -6.85 29.08
N ALA A 515 -0.27 -6.13 28.23
CA ALA A 515 -1.70 -6.32 27.98
C ALA A 515 -2.02 -7.28 26.81
N SER A 516 -1.00 -7.71 26.08
CA SER A 516 -1.18 -8.54 24.89
C SER A 516 -1.20 -10.02 25.22
N VAL A 517 -2.15 -10.75 24.65
CA VAL A 517 -2.25 -12.20 24.67
C VAL A 517 -1.87 -12.72 23.29
N SER A 518 -1.09 -13.80 23.24
CA SER A 518 -0.60 -14.43 22.01
C SER A 518 -0.95 -15.91 21.98
N LEU A 519 -1.32 -16.40 20.80
CA LEU A 519 -1.57 -17.82 20.54
C LEU A 519 -0.68 -18.29 19.39
N TRP A 520 -0.04 -19.45 19.58
CA TRP A 520 0.94 -20.01 18.66
C TRP A 520 0.60 -21.45 18.30
N ASP A 521 0.82 -21.81 17.04
CA ASP A 521 0.73 -23.18 16.50
C ASP A 521 2.13 -23.67 16.11
N LEU A 522 2.62 -24.68 16.82
CA LEU A 522 3.96 -25.23 16.66
C LEU A 522 4.09 -26.08 15.39
N GLU A 523 2.98 -26.50 14.79
CA GLU A 523 2.96 -27.23 13.52
C GLU A 523 2.87 -26.31 12.31
N GLN A 524 2.72 -25.00 12.53
CA GLN A 524 2.74 -24.03 11.45
C GLN A 524 4.19 -23.69 11.06
N HIS A 525 4.52 -23.98 9.80
CA HIS A 525 5.86 -23.82 9.23
C HIS A 525 5.99 -22.53 8.42
N ASP A 526 4.90 -22.03 7.84
CA ASP A 526 4.82 -20.75 7.14
C ASP A 526 3.46 -20.06 7.40
N ARG A 527 3.42 -18.73 7.35
CA ARG A 527 2.20 -17.90 7.42
C ARG A 527 1.72 -17.42 6.05
N LEU A 528 2.64 -17.35 5.10
CA LEU A 528 2.43 -16.89 3.74
C LEU A 528 2.36 -18.07 2.77
N ALA A 529 2.78 -19.27 3.21
CA ALA A 529 2.76 -20.47 2.39
C ALA A 529 1.81 -21.56 2.91
N THR A 530 1.28 -22.33 1.96
CA THR A 530 0.64 -23.63 2.22
C THR A 530 1.42 -24.71 1.49
N GLU A 531 1.84 -25.75 2.20
CA GLU A 531 2.57 -26.88 1.61
C GLU A 531 1.66 -28.08 1.39
N MET A 532 1.73 -28.66 0.20
CA MET A 532 1.05 -29.89 -0.17
C MET A 532 2.08 -30.98 -0.51
N PRO A 533 2.06 -32.15 0.16
CA PRO A 533 2.87 -33.28 -0.26
C PRO A 533 2.52 -33.73 -1.68
N ALA A 534 3.52 -33.77 -2.55
CA ALA A 534 3.33 -34.14 -3.95
C ALA A 534 4.58 -34.84 -4.47
N LYS A 535 4.39 -35.92 -5.21
CA LYS A 535 5.52 -36.55 -5.91
C LYS A 535 5.78 -35.77 -7.18
N VAL A 536 6.58 -34.71 -7.06
CA VAL A 536 7.03 -33.88 -8.17
C VAL A 536 7.64 -34.77 -9.26
N PRO A 537 7.29 -34.56 -10.54
CA PRO A 537 7.86 -35.31 -11.65
C PRO A 537 9.40 -35.36 -11.62
N SER A 538 9.98 -36.51 -11.95
CA SER A 538 11.44 -36.71 -11.83
C SER A 538 12.17 -36.00 -12.96
N GLU A 539 13.30 -35.36 -12.62
CA GLU A 539 14.02 -34.52 -13.56
C GLU A 539 15.32 -35.16 -14.04
N CYS A 540 15.52 -35.15 -15.35
CA CYS A 540 16.83 -35.42 -15.92
C CYS A 540 17.64 -34.12 -15.93
N SER A 541 18.91 -34.22 -15.56
CA SER A 541 19.82 -33.07 -15.38
C SER A 541 20.03 -32.18 -16.61
N GLY A 542 19.70 -32.66 -17.82
CA GLY A 542 19.81 -31.90 -19.07
C GLY A 542 18.47 -31.57 -19.71
N CYS A 543 17.35 -31.95 -19.09
CA CYS A 543 16.00 -31.80 -19.66
C CYS A 543 15.44 -30.39 -19.45
N GLY A 544 15.97 -29.65 -18.46
CA GLY A 544 15.47 -28.32 -18.10
C GLY A 544 14.45 -28.31 -16.98
N PRO A 545 14.02 -27.10 -16.59
CA PRO A 545 13.04 -26.94 -15.53
C PRO A 545 11.68 -27.50 -15.94
N PRO A 546 10.89 -28.00 -14.99
CA PRO A 546 9.52 -28.40 -15.21
C PRO A 546 8.65 -27.21 -15.64
N GLN A 547 7.68 -27.48 -16.51
CA GLN A 547 6.68 -26.48 -16.89
C GLN A 547 5.57 -26.47 -15.85
N VAL A 548 5.10 -25.26 -15.48
CA VAL A 548 4.02 -25.06 -14.53
C VAL A 548 2.94 -24.21 -15.18
N ALA A 549 1.71 -24.71 -15.17
CA ALA A 549 0.53 -23.92 -15.46
C ALA A 549 -0.35 -23.86 -14.23
N VAL A 550 -0.67 -22.66 -13.77
CA VAL A 550 -1.61 -22.43 -12.66
C VAL A 550 -2.85 -21.78 -13.25
N ASP A 551 -4.02 -22.21 -12.82
CA ASP A 551 -5.26 -21.63 -13.31
C ASP A 551 -5.42 -20.17 -12.87
N ALA A 552 -6.37 -19.46 -13.47
CA ALA A 552 -6.62 -18.04 -13.19
C ALA A 552 -6.84 -17.74 -11.69
N THR A 553 -7.44 -18.67 -10.94
CA THR A 553 -7.78 -18.48 -9.52
C THR A 553 -6.71 -19.00 -8.55
N GLY A 554 -5.68 -19.69 -9.05
CA GLY A 554 -4.68 -20.35 -8.22
C GLY A 554 -5.27 -21.44 -7.32
N THR A 555 -6.28 -22.14 -7.80
CA THR A 555 -6.92 -23.29 -7.14
C THR A 555 -6.46 -24.61 -7.74
N LYS A 556 -5.87 -24.58 -8.94
CA LYS A 556 -5.37 -25.76 -9.66
C LYS A 556 -4.01 -25.48 -10.27
N ALA A 557 -3.20 -26.53 -10.39
CA ALA A 557 -1.93 -26.47 -11.07
C ALA A 557 -1.63 -27.75 -11.85
N ALA A 558 -0.93 -27.59 -12.97
CA ALA A 558 -0.37 -28.68 -13.75
C ALA A 558 1.14 -28.50 -13.81
N ILE A 559 1.89 -29.56 -13.50
CA ILE A 559 3.35 -29.59 -13.51
C ILE A 559 3.80 -30.71 -14.42
N VAL A 560 4.56 -30.37 -15.45
CA VAL A 560 5.11 -31.32 -16.42
C VAL A 560 6.61 -31.45 -16.19
N SER A 561 7.12 -32.68 -16.18
CA SER A 561 8.58 -32.92 -16.12
C SER A 561 9.30 -32.19 -17.26
N GLY A 562 10.57 -31.83 -17.07
CA GLY A 562 11.37 -31.24 -18.15
C GLY A 562 11.49 -32.12 -19.41
N PHE A 563 11.27 -33.43 -19.29
CA PHE A 563 11.25 -34.37 -20.43
C PHE A 563 9.86 -34.54 -21.06
N GLY A 564 8.80 -33.97 -20.47
CA GLY A 564 7.44 -34.06 -21.00
C GLY A 564 6.77 -35.43 -20.84
N ASP A 565 7.37 -36.35 -20.09
CA ASP A 565 6.90 -37.74 -19.93
C ASP A 565 6.08 -37.98 -18.66
N ASP A 566 5.91 -36.96 -17.82
CA ASP A 566 5.16 -37.08 -16.58
C ASP A 566 4.44 -35.77 -16.27
N LEU A 567 3.13 -35.88 -16.03
CA LEU A 567 2.24 -34.78 -15.73
C LEU A 567 1.61 -35.00 -14.35
N LEU A 568 1.80 -34.04 -13.47
CA LEU A 568 1.14 -33.95 -12.17
C LEU A 568 0.08 -32.85 -12.24
N VAL A 569 -1.16 -33.18 -11.89
CA VAL A 569 -2.22 -32.19 -11.72
C VAL A 569 -2.57 -32.11 -10.23
N ALA A 570 -2.72 -30.89 -9.72
CA ALA A 570 -2.98 -30.60 -8.32
C ALA A 570 -4.23 -29.73 -8.20
N ASP A 571 -5.10 -30.09 -7.26
CA ASP A 571 -6.18 -29.27 -6.74
C ASP A 571 -5.71 -28.73 -5.37
N LEU A 572 -5.40 -27.44 -5.38
CA LEU A 572 -4.77 -26.70 -4.28
C LEU A 572 -5.77 -26.33 -3.18
N GLU A 573 -7.08 -26.41 -3.44
CA GLU A 573 -8.11 -26.18 -2.41
C GLU A 573 -8.38 -27.44 -1.60
N SER A 574 -8.55 -28.58 -2.28
CA SER A 574 -8.82 -29.87 -1.65
C SER A 574 -7.57 -30.59 -1.17
N MET A 575 -6.38 -30.03 -1.47
CA MET A 575 -5.06 -30.58 -1.15
C MET A 575 -4.88 -32.00 -1.71
N LYS A 576 -5.26 -32.17 -2.99
CA LYS A 576 -5.17 -33.44 -3.71
C LYS A 576 -4.36 -33.29 -4.97
N ASN A 577 -3.68 -34.35 -5.37
CA ASN A 577 -2.96 -34.41 -6.63
C ASN A 577 -3.10 -35.77 -7.30
N TRP A 578 -2.97 -35.75 -8.62
CA TRP A 578 -3.08 -36.90 -9.51
C TRP A 578 -1.92 -36.89 -10.48
N ARG A 579 -1.29 -38.06 -10.66
CA ARG A 579 -0.23 -38.24 -11.65
C ARG A 579 -0.84 -38.85 -12.90
N VAL A 580 -0.87 -38.09 -13.98
CA VAL A 580 -1.45 -38.47 -15.27
C VAL A 580 -0.44 -39.35 -16.03
N ASN A 581 -0.24 -40.57 -15.54
CA ASN A 581 0.80 -41.52 -15.99
C ASN A 581 0.26 -42.74 -16.74
N ARG A 582 -0.98 -42.68 -17.20
CA ARG A 582 -1.59 -43.75 -18.00
C ARG A 582 -1.72 -43.23 -19.43
N PRO A 583 -1.58 -44.08 -20.47
CA PRO A 583 -1.84 -43.64 -21.83
C PRO A 583 -3.22 -43.01 -21.85
N LEU A 584 -3.28 -41.69 -22.09
CA LEU A 584 -4.52 -40.93 -22.14
C LEU A 584 -5.37 -41.60 -23.21
N LYS A 585 -6.44 -42.29 -22.77
CA LYS A 585 -7.27 -43.10 -23.65
C LYS A 585 -8.00 -42.16 -24.61
N GLY A 586 -7.59 -42.12 -25.86
CA GLY A 586 -8.28 -41.35 -26.90
C GLY A 586 -7.38 -40.64 -27.90
N LEU A 587 -6.08 -40.48 -27.59
CA LEU A 587 -5.11 -39.91 -28.51
C LEU A 587 -4.61 -40.98 -29.50
N GLY A 588 -4.39 -40.57 -30.75
CA GLY A 588 -4.01 -41.45 -31.84
C GLY A 588 -2.55 -41.84 -31.72
N TRP A 589 -2.29 -42.93 -30.99
CA TRP A 589 -0.98 -43.51 -30.60
C TRP A 589 -0.64 -43.27 -29.13
N ASP A 590 -0.17 -44.33 -28.46
CA ASP A 590 0.15 -44.35 -27.03
C ASP A 590 1.17 -43.26 -26.69
N LEU A 591 0.72 -42.17 -26.06
CA LEU A 591 1.50 -40.97 -25.71
C LEU A 591 2.84 -41.22 -24.98
N PHE A 592 3.05 -42.39 -24.40
CA PHE A 592 4.20 -42.67 -23.52
C PHE A 592 5.30 -43.51 -24.16
N TYR A 593 5.20 -43.84 -25.45
CA TYR A 593 6.29 -44.55 -26.13
C TYR A 593 7.22 -43.66 -26.95
N ASP A 594 6.81 -42.44 -27.36
CA ASP A 594 7.64 -41.52 -28.17
C ASP A 594 7.17 -40.04 -28.16
N SER A 595 6.23 -39.60 -27.31
CA SER A 595 5.67 -38.23 -27.40
C SER A 595 5.74 -37.43 -26.10
N GLU A 596 6.53 -36.37 -26.15
CA GLU A 596 6.79 -35.42 -25.08
C GLU A 596 5.62 -34.42 -24.99
N ILE A 597 5.03 -34.24 -23.79
CA ILE A 597 4.17 -33.09 -23.47
C ILE A 597 5.08 -31.88 -23.38
N THR A 598 4.89 -30.90 -24.26
CA THR A 598 5.80 -29.75 -24.37
C THR A 598 5.15 -28.42 -24.00
N ALA A 599 3.84 -28.42 -23.75
CA ALA A 599 3.12 -27.26 -23.27
C ALA A 599 1.81 -27.69 -22.59
N VAL A 600 1.44 -26.98 -21.52
CA VAL A 600 0.17 -27.13 -20.81
C VAL A 600 -0.36 -25.77 -20.41
N ASP A 601 -1.68 -25.59 -20.44
CA ASP A 601 -2.35 -24.42 -19.88
C ASP A 601 -3.81 -24.72 -19.51
N TRP A 602 -4.44 -23.84 -18.76
CA TRP A 602 -5.81 -23.99 -18.27
C TRP A 602 -6.82 -23.26 -19.16
N TRP A 603 -7.94 -23.93 -19.44
CA TRP A 603 -9.13 -23.28 -19.98
C TRP A 603 -10.31 -23.54 -19.05
N GLN A 604 -10.67 -22.53 -18.26
CA GLN A 604 -11.64 -22.67 -17.16
C GLN A 604 -11.19 -23.80 -16.21
N ASP A 605 -11.97 -24.88 -16.15
CA ASP A 605 -11.68 -26.05 -15.30
C ASP A 605 -10.93 -27.17 -16.02
N ASP A 606 -10.76 -27.06 -17.34
CA ASP A 606 -10.19 -28.12 -18.18
C ASP A 606 -8.72 -27.83 -18.48
N LEU A 607 -7.91 -28.90 -18.52
CA LEU A 607 -6.50 -28.80 -18.84
C LEU A 607 -6.29 -28.98 -20.35
N VAL A 608 -5.64 -28.00 -20.98
CA VAL A 608 -5.24 -28.04 -22.38
C VAL A 608 -3.79 -28.49 -22.45
N VAL A 609 -3.52 -29.52 -23.25
CA VAL A 609 -2.21 -30.15 -23.36
C VAL A 609 -1.78 -30.16 -24.83
N TYR A 610 -0.54 -29.76 -25.11
CA TYR A 610 0.07 -29.95 -26.41
C TYR A 610 1.22 -30.95 -26.34
N SER A 611 1.21 -31.89 -27.28
CA SER A 611 2.25 -32.90 -27.42
C SER A 611 2.96 -32.72 -28.76
N ALA A 612 4.24 -32.35 -28.71
CA ALA A 612 5.04 -32.15 -29.93
C ALA A 612 5.24 -33.45 -30.70
N GLY A 613 5.43 -34.58 -30.01
CA GLY A 613 5.66 -35.88 -30.66
C GLY A 613 4.46 -36.39 -31.45
N SER A 614 3.24 -36.09 -31.00
CA SER A 614 2.00 -36.41 -31.74
C SER A 614 1.50 -35.27 -32.63
N GLN A 615 2.00 -34.05 -32.42
CA GLN A 615 1.48 -32.82 -33.01
C GLN A 615 -0.03 -32.66 -32.77
N GLU A 616 -0.47 -32.96 -31.54
CA GLU A 616 -1.87 -32.92 -31.14
C GLU A 616 -2.08 -31.98 -29.95
N VAL A 617 -3.17 -31.20 -30.00
CA VAL A 617 -3.72 -30.47 -28.86
C VAL A 617 -4.87 -31.28 -28.29
N ALA A 618 -4.88 -31.52 -26.98
CA ALA A 618 -5.88 -32.29 -26.27
C ALA A 618 -6.53 -31.47 -25.14
N ILE A 619 -7.82 -31.69 -24.89
CA ILE A 619 -8.52 -31.20 -23.70
C ILE A 619 -8.79 -32.35 -22.75
N LEU A 620 -8.36 -32.21 -21.50
CA LEU A 620 -8.56 -33.15 -20.42
C LEU A 620 -9.58 -32.54 -19.43
N PRO A 621 -10.85 -32.97 -19.44
CA PRO A 621 -11.84 -32.43 -18.52
C PRO A 621 -11.92 -33.19 -17.20
N GLY A 622 -12.53 -32.54 -16.21
CA GLY A 622 -12.96 -33.15 -14.95
C GLY A 622 -11.87 -33.29 -13.89
N PRO A 623 -12.24 -33.68 -12.65
CA PRO A 623 -11.39 -33.49 -11.47
C PRO A 623 -10.12 -34.36 -11.44
N ASP A 624 -10.13 -35.51 -12.12
CA ASP A 624 -9.00 -36.44 -12.12
C ASP A 624 -8.20 -36.41 -13.45
N TYR A 625 -8.63 -35.62 -14.44
CA TYR A 625 -7.96 -35.40 -15.74
C TYR A 625 -7.52 -36.68 -16.48
N GLU A 626 -8.28 -37.79 -16.34
CA GLU A 626 -7.87 -39.12 -16.83
C GLU A 626 -8.23 -39.41 -18.31
N TYR A 627 -9.08 -38.59 -18.94
CA TYR A 627 -9.62 -38.84 -20.28
C TYR A 627 -9.49 -37.62 -21.17
N VAL A 628 -9.50 -37.85 -22.48
CA VAL A 628 -9.43 -36.80 -23.50
C VAL A 628 -10.81 -36.57 -24.09
N GLU A 629 -11.30 -35.33 -24.04
CA GLU A 629 -12.59 -34.94 -24.63
C GLU A 629 -12.47 -34.66 -26.12
N SER A 630 -11.49 -33.83 -26.47
CA SER A 630 -11.26 -33.33 -27.83
C SER A 630 -9.78 -33.38 -28.17
N VAL A 631 -9.48 -33.67 -29.43
CA VAL A 631 -8.13 -33.73 -29.99
C VAL A 631 -8.13 -33.02 -31.34
N TRP A 632 -7.17 -32.13 -31.54
CA TRP A 632 -6.93 -31.50 -32.84
C TRP A 632 -5.49 -31.75 -33.30
N PRO A 633 -5.30 -32.22 -34.54
CA PRO A 633 -3.96 -32.27 -35.13
C PRO A 633 -3.51 -30.84 -35.42
N VAL A 634 -2.43 -30.41 -34.79
CA VAL A 634 -1.85 -29.08 -34.90
C VAL A 634 -0.34 -29.22 -35.03
N ASP A 635 0.17 -29.03 -36.24
CA ASP A 635 1.60 -28.92 -36.49
C ASP A 635 2.07 -27.50 -36.19
N LEU A 636 2.56 -27.29 -34.96
CA LEU A 636 3.23 -26.06 -34.51
C LEU A 636 4.71 -25.99 -34.96
N GLY A 637 5.18 -26.99 -35.73
CA GLY A 637 6.57 -27.13 -36.15
C GLY A 637 7.48 -27.68 -35.06
N TYR A 638 8.26 -28.72 -35.38
CA TYR A 638 9.45 -29.12 -34.61
C TYR A 638 10.62 -28.32 -35.18
N LEU A 639 11.29 -27.48 -34.38
CA LEU A 639 12.64 -27.07 -34.72
C LEU A 639 13.57 -28.20 -34.25
N ASN A 640 14.13 -28.90 -35.23
CA ASN A 640 14.91 -30.11 -35.01
C ASN A 640 16.06 -29.92 -34.01
N THR A 641 16.36 -31.01 -33.33
CA THR A 641 17.55 -31.32 -32.53
C THR A 641 18.90 -30.83 -33.10
N PRO A 642 19.97 -30.74 -32.25
CA PRO A 642 21.18 -29.90 -32.40
C PRO A 642 22.10 -30.07 -33.63
N ASP A 643 21.75 -30.85 -34.64
CA ASP A 643 22.70 -31.23 -35.71
C ASP A 643 22.76 -30.26 -36.91
N ASP A 644 21.83 -29.29 -37.05
CA ASP A 644 21.76 -28.36 -38.19
C ASP A 644 21.98 -26.88 -37.82
N TYR A 645 22.70 -26.58 -36.72
CA TYR A 645 23.15 -25.20 -36.43
C TYR A 645 24.27 -24.74 -37.39
N GLU A 646 23.93 -24.48 -38.66
CA GLU A 646 24.68 -23.52 -39.49
C GLU A 646 24.17 -22.10 -39.18
N GLU A 647 24.88 -21.42 -38.27
CA GLU A 647 24.93 -19.96 -38.07
C GLU A 647 23.63 -19.17 -38.37
N THR A 648 22.67 -19.14 -37.44
CA THR A 648 21.70 -18.04 -37.31
C THR A 648 21.95 -17.26 -36.01
N PRO A 649 22.22 -15.95 -36.05
CA PRO A 649 22.71 -15.19 -34.90
C PRO A 649 21.58 -14.48 -34.12
N GLU A 650 20.59 -15.19 -33.57
CA GLU A 650 19.52 -14.53 -32.81
C GLU A 650 19.02 -15.40 -31.65
N GLU A 651 19.61 -15.24 -30.45
CA GLU A 651 19.11 -15.88 -29.23
C GLU A 651 19.13 -14.90 -28.04
N VAL A 652 18.01 -14.85 -27.31
CA VAL A 652 17.90 -14.23 -25.99
C VAL A 652 18.49 -15.24 -25.00
N ALA A 653 19.67 -14.95 -24.45
CA ALA A 653 20.32 -15.83 -23.50
C ALA A 653 19.65 -15.74 -22.12
N LEU A 654 18.98 -16.81 -21.69
CA LEU A 654 18.72 -17.04 -20.27
C LEU A 654 19.95 -17.73 -19.68
N VAL A 655 20.54 -17.14 -18.65
CA VAL A 655 21.75 -17.66 -18.02
C VAL A 655 21.35 -18.81 -17.08
N ASP A 656 21.98 -19.97 -17.25
CA ASP A 656 21.78 -21.14 -16.39
C ASP A 656 22.35 -20.90 -14.98
N ILE A 657 21.94 -21.72 -14.01
CA ILE A 657 22.35 -21.67 -12.60
C ILE A 657 23.89 -21.70 -12.45
N ASP A 658 24.58 -22.38 -13.37
CA ASP A 658 26.05 -22.54 -13.38
C ASP A 658 26.81 -21.36 -14.03
N GLY A 659 26.11 -20.29 -14.44
CA GLY A 659 26.73 -19.12 -15.08
C GLY A 659 27.33 -19.41 -16.46
N GLN A 660 26.98 -20.54 -17.08
CA GLN A 660 27.23 -20.78 -18.50
C GLN A 660 26.07 -20.19 -19.32
N ASP A 661 26.41 -19.57 -20.44
CA ASP A 661 25.45 -19.18 -21.47
C ASP A 661 24.81 -20.46 -22.02
N VAL A 662 23.70 -20.90 -21.42
CA VAL A 662 22.84 -21.89 -22.06
C VAL A 662 21.98 -21.09 -23.04
N TYR A 663 22.44 -21.12 -24.28
CA TYR A 663 21.70 -20.77 -25.48
C TYR A 663 20.44 -21.64 -25.54
N ARG A 664 19.40 -21.26 -24.79
CA ARG A 664 18.03 -21.67 -25.09
C ARG A 664 17.52 -20.67 -26.10
N SER A 665 17.67 -21.01 -27.37
CA SER A 665 16.76 -20.52 -28.38
C SER A 665 15.34 -20.68 -27.84
N ALA A 666 14.61 -19.57 -27.73
CA ALA A 666 13.16 -19.55 -27.54
C ALA A 666 12.41 -20.38 -28.62
N ALA A 667 13.13 -20.94 -29.58
CA ALA A 667 12.65 -21.73 -30.68
C ALA A 667 12.81 -23.25 -30.49
N SER A 668 13.11 -23.80 -29.30
CA SER A 668 13.08 -25.27 -29.13
C SER A 668 11.67 -25.83 -28.92
N TYR A 669 10.75 -25.03 -28.35
CA TYR A 669 9.33 -25.38 -28.14
C TYR A 669 8.44 -24.13 -28.29
N PRO A 670 7.20 -24.27 -28.78
CA PRO A 670 6.30 -23.14 -28.96
C PRO A 670 5.95 -22.49 -27.61
N ASP A 671 5.97 -21.17 -27.54
CA ASP A 671 5.34 -20.44 -26.43
C ASP A 671 3.82 -20.65 -26.52
N PHE A 672 3.14 -20.82 -25.39
CA PHE A 672 1.80 -21.40 -25.33
C PHE A 672 0.94 -20.72 -24.28
N ALA A 673 -0.22 -20.20 -24.69
CA ALA A 673 -1.20 -19.60 -23.80
C ALA A 673 -2.63 -19.89 -24.26
N VAL A 674 -3.57 -20.01 -23.34
CA VAL A 674 -5.00 -20.16 -23.62
C VAL A 674 -5.76 -19.01 -23.00
N ASN A 675 -6.42 -18.22 -23.84
CA ASN A 675 -7.18 -17.07 -23.36
C ASN A 675 -8.57 -17.45 -22.81
N ASP A 676 -9.21 -16.52 -22.10
CA ASP A 676 -10.54 -16.70 -21.50
C ASP A 676 -11.64 -17.06 -22.52
N GLU A 677 -11.48 -16.67 -23.79
CA GLU A 677 -12.41 -17.00 -24.87
C GLU A 677 -12.29 -18.46 -25.34
N GLY A 678 -11.32 -19.22 -24.82
CA GLY A 678 -11.03 -20.59 -25.25
C GLY A 678 -10.32 -20.65 -26.58
N THR A 679 -9.42 -19.71 -26.83
CA THR A 679 -8.51 -19.73 -27.97
C THR A 679 -7.10 -20.00 -27.47
N LEU A 680 -6.51 -21.09 -27.94
CA LEU A 680 -5.11 -21.39 -27.78
C LEU A 680 -4.31 -20.52 -28.74
N ILE A 681 -3.32 -19.84 -28.21
CA ILE A 681 -2.37 -18.99 -28.93
C ILE A 681 -1.00 -19.61 -28.74
N ALA A 682 -0.32 -19.89 -29.84
CA ALA A 682 1.03 -20.43 -29.80
C ALA A 682 1.97 -19.66 -30.72
N SER A 683 3.20 -19.41 -30.26
CA SER A 683 4.26 -18.73 -31.02
C SER A 683 5.38 -19.72 -31.28
N SER A 684 5.75 -19.93 -32.55
CA SER A 684 6.83 -20.84 -32.94
C SER A 684 7.57 -20.28 -34.16
N GLY A 685 8.87 -20.01 -34.01
CA GLY A 685 9.66 -19.31 -35.02
C GLY A 685 8.98 -18.01 -35.46
N ASP A 686 8.83 -17.79 -36.77
CA ASP A 686 8.18 -16.60 -37.33
C ASP A 686 6.66 -16.80 -37.58
N THR A 687 5.98 -17.61 -36.75
CA THR A 687 4.55 -17.89 -36.93
C THR A 687 3.79 -17.88 -35.62
N LEU A 688 2.66 -17.18 -35.63
CA LEU A 688 1.65 -17.21 -34.59
C LEU A 688 0.50 -18.12 -35.02
N PHE A 689 0.05 -18.98 -34.12
CA PHE A 689 -1.05 -19.92 -34.32
C PHE A 689 -2.19 -19.53 -33.38
N GLU A 690 -3.40 -19.37 -33.93
CA GLU A 690 -4.63 -19.21 -33.14
C GLU A 690 -5.54 -20.42 -33.39
N LEU A 691 -5.94 -21.11 -32.33
CA LEU A 691 -6.84 -22.26 -32.36
C LEU A 691 -8.01 -22.05 -31.40
N PRO A 692 -9.21 -21.68 -31.90
CA PRO A 692 -10.41 -21.67 -31.08
C PRO A 692 -10.79 -23.11 -30.71
N LEU A 693 -10.66 -23.46 -29.43
CA LEU A 693 -10.90 -24.80 -28.87
C LEU A 693 -12.34 -25.28 -29.10
N SER A 694 -13.29 -24.34 -29.26
CA SER A 694 -14.69 -24.66 -29.62
C SER A 694 -14.87 -25.19 -31.05
N SER A 695 -13.92 -24.91 -31.96
CA SER A 695 -14.07 -25.17 -33.39
C SER A 695 -12.98 -26.06 -33.99
N GLY A 696 -11.78 -26.08 -33.38
CA GLY A 696 -10.63 -26.85 -33.87
C GLY A 696 -9.95 -26.27 -35.12
N GLY A 697 -10.35 -25.09 -35.59
CA GLY A 697 -9.76 -24.46 -36.78
C GLY A 697 -8.48 -23.70 -36.47
N VAL A 698 -7.33 -24.19 -36.94
CA VAL A 698 -6.04 -23.49 -36.80
C VAL A 698 -5.94 -22.34 -37.80
N GLN A 699 -5.69 -21.14 -37.30
CA GLN A 699 -5.31 -19.96 -38.08
C GLN A 699 -3.81 -19.69 -37.90
N LYS A 700 -3.13 -19.30 -38.97
CA LYS A 700 -1.69 -18.99 -38.97
C LYS A 700 -1.48 -17.56 -39.42
N TYR A 701 -0.66 -16.83 -38.67
CA TYR A 701 -0.27 -15.45 -38.98
C TYR A 701 1.25 -15.38 -39.06
N GLU A 702 1.73 -14.68 -40.08
CA GLU A 702 3.15 -14.32 -40.18
C GLU A 702 3.43 -13.30 -39.07
N PHE A 703 4.31 -13.67 -38.17
CA PHE A 703 4.62 -12.94 -36.95
C PHE A 703 6.13 -13.01 -36.77
N PRO A 704 6.86 -11.93 -36.50
CA PRO A 704 8.33 -11.98 -36.48
C PRO A 704 8.96 -12.79 -35.31
N GLY A 705 8.23 -13.75 -34.71
CA GLY A 705 8.65 -14.55 -33.56
C GLY A 705 8.66 -13.79 -32.25
N GLY A 706 8.58 -14.47 -31.10
CA GLY A 706 8.58 -13.79 -29.79
C GLY A 706 7.86 -14.52 -28.67
N HIS A 707 8.04 -13.99 -27.45
CA HIS A 707 7.41 -14.47 -26.21
C HIS A 707 6.01 -13.91 -26.05
N LEU A 708 5.06 -14.76 -25.67
CA LEU A 708 3.70 -14.41 -25.31
C LEU A 708 3.62 -14.02 -23.83
N ASN A 709 2.72 -13.10 -23.50
CA ASN A 709 2.31 -12.90 -22.11
C ASN A 709 1.35 -14.03 -21.67
N HIS A 710 1.03 -14.08 -20.37
CA HIS A 710 0.26 -15.18 -19.77
C HIS A 710 -1.07 -15.52 -20.47
N ASP A 711 -1.81 -14.52 -20.99
CA ASP A 711 -3.09 -14.73 -21.69
C ASP A 711 -2.96 -14.78 -23.23
N GLY A 712 -1.74 -14.70 -23.75
CA GLY A 712 -1.42 -14.66 -25.17
C GLY A 712 -1.91 -13.40 -25.91
N SER A 713 -2.38 -12.37 -25.21
CA SER A 713 -2.90 -11.15 -25.85
C SER A 713 -1.81 -10.26 -26.45
N VAL A 714 -0.56 -10.38 -26.00
CA VAL A 714 0.59 -9.59 -26.44
C VAL A 714 1.79 -10.49 -26.67
N ALA A 715 2.51 -10.24 -27.76
CA ALA A 715 3.78 -10.90 -28.05
C ALA A 715 4.91 -9.88 -28.14
N VAL A 716 6.08 -10.21 -27.57
CA VAL A 716 7.29 -9.38 -27.62
C VAL A 716 8.45 -10.12 -28.27
N LEU A 717 9.12 -9.43 -29.18
CA LEU A 717 10.32 -9.87 -29.87
C LEU A 717 11.49 -8.95 -29.57
N VAL A 718 12.65 -9.55 -29.37
CA VAL A 718 13.93 -8.84 -29.26
C VAL A 718 14.88 -9.38 -30.33
N GLN A 719 15.31 -8.51 -31.26
CA GLN A 719 16.31 -8.82 -32.28
C GLN A 719 17.55 -7.97 -32.06
N GLN A 720 18.67 -8.62 -31.74
CA GLN A 720 19.95 -7.92 -31.58
C GLN A 720 20.44 -7.43 -32.96
N SER A 721 20.79 -6.15 -33.07
CA SER A 721 21.45 -5.65 -34.27
C SER A 721 22.86 -6.23 -34.31
N ILE A 722 23.18 -7.03 -35.34
CA ILE A 722 24.57 -7.45 -35.60
C ILE A 722 25.38 -6.18 -35.85
N ALA A 723 26.27 -5.84 -34.90
CA ALA A 723 27.12 -4.67 -34.99
C ALA A 723 27.95 -4.71 -36.28
N GLY A 724 27.84 -3.65 -37.09
CA GLY A 724 28.91 -3.27 -37.99
C GLY A 724 30.07 -2.73 -37.16
N ASP A 725 31.11 -3.53 -37.00
CA ASP A 725 32.48 -3.14 -36.64
C ASP A 725 32.66 -2.17 -35.44
N ASN A 726 32.90 -2.75 -34.25
CA ASN A 726 33.82 -2.26 -33.20
C ASN A 726 33.51 -0.94 -32.42
N ASP A 727 32.28 -0.46 -32.32
CA ASP A 727 31.95 0.64 -31.38
C ASP A 727 30.78 0.25 -30.45
N MET A 728 31.10 -0.21 -29.22
CA MET A 728 30.11 -0.52 -28.16
C MET A 728 29.25 0.69 -27.73
N ALA A 729 29.51 1.88 -28.28
CA ALA A 729 28.84 3.12 -27.90
C ALA A 729 27.49 3.36 -28.62
N ASP A 730 27.14 2.56 -29.64
CA ASP A 730 25.92 2.76 -30.44
C ASP A 730 25.11 1.45 -30.64
N ASP A 731 25.32 0.44 -29.78
CA ASP A 731 24.54 -0.80 -29.78
C ASP A 731 23.05 -0.44 -29.59
N ARG A 732 22.22 -0.79 -30.57
CA ARG A 732 20.77 -0.67 -30.46
C ARG A 732 20.13 -2.02 -30.74
N THR A 733 19.12 -2.38 -29.96
CA THR A 733 18.37 -3.63 -30.11
C THR A 733 17.00 -3.33 -30.67
N ARG A 734 16.59 -4.00 -31.76
CA ARG A 734 15.24 -3.86 -32.30
C ARG A 734 14.28 -4.60 -31.39
N VAL A 735 13.21 -3.92 -30.96
CA VAL A 735 12.14 -4.50 -30.16
C VAL A 735 10.83 -4.36 -30.93
N VAL A 736 10.10 -5.46 -31.06
CA VAL A 736 8.79 -5.48 -31.71
C VAL A 736 7.75 -5.96 -30.70
N VAL A 737 6.65 -5.23 -30.57
CA VAL A 737 5.51 -5.62 -29.73
C VAL A 737 4.28 -5.72 -30.62
N TYR A 738 3.62 -6.88 -30.55
CA TYR A 738 2.46 -7.22 -31.34
C TYR A 738 1.24 -7.42 -30.45
N ASP A 739 0.16 -6.70 -30.78
CA ASP A 739 -1.16 -6.86 -30.19
C ASP A 739 -1.85 -8.01 -30.92
N VAL A 740 -1.90 -9.19 -30.28
CA VAL A 740 -2.47 -10.42 -30.87
C VAL A 740 -3.97 -10.25 -31.08
N VAL A 741 -4.66 -9.69 -30.08
CA VAL A 741 -6.12 -9.44 -30.13
C VAL A 741 -6.47 -8.44 -31.23
N GLY A 742 -5.72 -7.33 -31.32
CA GLY A 742 -5.89 -6.31 -32.35
C GLY A 742 -5.30 -6.67 -33.71
N ARG A 743 -4.54 -7.76 -33.79
CA ARG A 743 -3.81 -8.26 -34.97
C ARG A 743 -2.94 -7.19 -35.64
N GLN A 744 -2.16 -6.48 -34.84
CA GLN A 744 -1.35 -5.37 -35.33
C GLN A 744 -0.05 -5.21 -34.53
N THR A 745 1.02 -4.79 -35.21
CA THR A 745 2.23 -4.32 -34.55
C THR A 745 1.97 -2.96 -33.91
N ILE A 746 2.11 -2.88 -32.59
CA ILE A 746 1.92 -1.64 -31.82
C ILE A 746 3.24 -0.91 -31.54
N TYR A 747 4.35 -1.63 -31.57
CA TYR A 747 5.70 -1.06 -31.45
C TYR A 747 6.69 -1.84 -32.33
N ASP A 748 7.56 -1.10 -33.02
CA ASP A 748 8.68 -1.61 -33.82
C ASP A 748 9.69 -0.47 -33.90
N ASP A 749 10.68 -0.50 -33.02
CA ASP A 749 11.73 0.51 -32.95
C ASP A 749 13.01 -0.05 -32.32
N ALA A 750 14.11 0.69 -32.44
CA ALA A 750 15.40 0.33 -31.87
C ALA A 750 15.59 0.99 -30.49
N VAL A 751 15.76 0.17 -29.46
CA VAL A 751 16.04 0.60 -28.08
C VAL A 751 17.56 0.69 -27.86
N PRO A 752 18.06 1.74 -27.17
CA PRO A 752 19.49 1.85 -26.86
C PRO A 752 20.01 0.71 -25.98
N GLY A 753 21.20 0.22 -26.32
CA GLY A 753 21.93 -0.84 -25.64
C GLY A 753 21.51 -2.26 -26.05
N ARG A 754 22.22 -3.24 -25.47
CA ARG A 754 21.99 -4.67 -25.69
C ARG A 754 20.91 -5.18 -24.75
N ILE A 755 19.75 -5.53 -25.28
CA ILE A 755 18.67 -6.14 -24.50
C ILE A 755 18.90 -7.65 -24.41
N VAL A 756 18.93 -8.17 -23.18
CA VAL A 756 19.24 -9.58 -22.86
C VAL A 756 18.03 -10.38 -22.39
N ALA A 757 16.94 -9.72 -22.01
CA ALA A 757 15.64 -10.34 -21.74
C ALA A 757 14.51 -9.34 -21.97
N ALA A 758 13.31 -9.83 -22.26
CA ALA A 758 12.09 -9.03 -22.34
C ALA A 758 10.88 -9.82 -21.85
N GLN A 759 9.93 -9.13 -21.24
CA GLN A 759 8.69 -9.69 -20.71
C GLN A 759 7.53 -8.73 -20.99
N ALA A 760 6.44 -9.23 -21.56
CA ALA A 760 5.23 -8.43 -21.78
C ALA A 760 4.22 -8.70 -20.66
N VAL A 761 3.74 -7.65 -19.99
CA VAL A 761 2.65 -7.74 -19.01
C VAL A 761 1.33 -7.45 -19.69
N SER A 762 1.31 -6.36 -20.45
CA SER A 762 0.12 -5.88 -21.16
C SER A 762 0.52 -5.11 -22.42
N ARG A 763 -0.49 -4.63 -23.16
CA ARG A 763 -0.30 -3.86 -24.40
C ARG A 763 0.47 -2.54 -24.20
N ASP A 764 0.41 -1.97 -23.00
CA ASP A 764 1.03 -0.70 -22.63
C ASP A 764 2.15 -0.86 -21.59
N GLU A 765 2.53 -2.10 -21.27
CA GLU A 765 3.57 -2.40 -20.28
C GLU A 765 4.43 -3.60 -20.69
N VAL A 766 5.67 -3.30 -21.10
CA VAL A 766 6.70 -4.28 -21.46
C VAL A 766 7.98 -3.97 -20.69
N TYR A 767 8.58 -4.97 -20.07
CA TYR A 767 9.85 -4.85 -19.37
C TYR A 767 11.01 -5.38 -20.19
N LEU A 768 12.10 -4.62 -20.26
CA LEU A 768 13.31 -4.96 -20.99
C LEU A 768 14.52 -4.92 -20.03
N TRP A 769 15.36 -5.94 -20.09
CA TRP A 769 16.63 -5.99 -19.36
C TRP A 769 17.75 -5.57 -20.29
N ARG A 770 18.36 -4.42 -20.03
CA ARG A 770 19.53 -3.93 -20.77
C ARG A 770 20.81 -4.32 -20.05
N SER A 771 21.72 -4.98 -20.74
CA SER A 771 23.04 -5.33 -20.21
C SER A 771 23.94 -4.08 -20.09
N GLU A 772 24.66 -3.96 -18.98
CA GLU A 772 25.69 -2.95 -18.74
C GLU A 772 27.10 -3.58 -18.63
N ALA A 773 28.15 -2.75 -18.68
CA ALA A 773 29.55 -3.19 -18.80
C ALA A 773 30.11 -3.97 -17.58
N ASP A 774 29.43 -3.94 -16.43
CA ASP A 774 29.82 -4.57 -15.17
C ASP A 774 29.01 -5.84 -14.85
N GLN A 775 28.38 -6.45 -15.86
CA GLN A 775 27.46 -7.60 -15.73
C GLN A 775 26.20 -7.33 -14.90
N LYS A 776 25.91 -6.05 -14.62
CA LYS A 776 24.59 -5.66 -14.14
C LYS A 776 23.63 -5.47 -15.31
N SER A 777 22.35 -5.54 -15.00
CA SER A 777 21.30 -5.17 -15.94
C SER A 777 20.45 -4.05 -15.38
N VAL A 778 20.05 -3.15 -16.27
CA VAL A 778 19.10 -2.06 -15.98
C VAL A 778 17.75 -2.46 -16.53
N LEU A 779 16.74 -2.42 -15.67
CA LEU A 779 15.36 -2.68 -16.03
C LEU A 779 14.73 -1.43 -16.64
N ILE A 780 14.13 -1.61 -17.81
CA ILE A 780 13.44 -0.56 -18.56
C ILE A 780 11.97 -0.95 -18.68
N GLN A 781 11.07 -0.07 -18.25
CA GLN A 781 9.65 -0.17 -18.56
C GLN A 781 9.40 0.59 -19.87
N LEU A 782 8.96 -0.14 -20.89
CA LEU A 782 8.52 0.38 -22.18
C LEU A 782 6.99 0.45 -22.19
N ASP A 783 6.45 1.59 -22.61
CA ASP A 783 5.05 1.77 -23.01
C ASP A 783 4.98 1.76 -24.56
N PRO A 784 4.61 0.62 -25.17
CA PRO A 784 4.54 0.47 -26.62
C PRO A 784 3.58 1.47 -27.29
N VAL A 785 2.47 1.79 -26.61
CA VAL A 785 1.39 2.62 -27.16
C VAL A 785 1.80 4.09 -27.20
N ARG A 786 2.43 4.58 -26.14
CA ARG A 786 2.93 5.97 -26.06
C ARG A 786 4.33 6.13 -26.65
N LYS A 787 5.03 5.03 -26.93
CA LYS A 787 6.43 4.99 -27.37
C LYS A 787 7.37 5.71 -26.41
N THR A 788 7.14 5.50 -25.12
CA THR A 788 7.95 6.07 -24.05
C THR A 788 8.59 4.94 -23.26
N SER A 789 9.80 5.17 -22.75
CA SER A 789 10.50 4.21 -21.88
C SER A 789 11.05 4.92 -20.65
N ILE A 790 11.05 4.22 -19.51
CA ILE A 790 11.56 4.72 -18.24
C ILE A 790 12.54 3.68 -17.69
N GLU A 791 13.73 4.12 -17.29
CA GLU A 791 14.67 3.28 -16.54
C GLU A 791 14.21 3.21 -15.08
N ILE A 792 13.98 1.99 -14.59
CA ILE A 792 13.47 1.75 -13.23
C ILE A 792 14.63 1.62 -12.25
N GLY A 793 15.59 0.74 -12.52
CA GLY A 793 16.71 0.48 -11.64
C GLY A 793 17.55 -0.73 -12.06
N GLU A 794 18.58 -1.04 -11.26
CA GLU A 794 19.39 -2.25 -11.42
C GLU A 794 18.59 -3.47 -10.93
N VAL A 795 18.47 -4.51 -11.75
CA VAL A 795 17.83 -5.79 -11.40
C VAL A 795 18.64 -6.93 -12.02
N ALA A 796 18.67 -8.09 -11.34
CA ALA A 796 19.23 -9.30 -11.91
C ALA A 796 18.48 -9.69 -13.20
N VAL A 797 19.22 -10.21 -14.18
CA VAL A 797 18.58 -10.83 -15.36
C VAL A 797 17.85 -12.07 -14.87
N PRO A 798 16.57 -12.28 -15.23
CA PRO A 798 15.86 -13.51 -14.89
C PRO A 798 16.67 -14.72 -15.38
N ARG A 799 16.97 -15.63 -14.47
CA ARG A 799 17.51 -16.95 -14.80
C ARG A 799 16.37 -17.95 -14.91
N THR A 800 16.55 -19.00 -15.70
CA THR A 800 15.61 -20.12 -15.67
C THR A 800 15.89 -20.98 -14.44
N PRO A 801 14.87 -21.34 -13.64
CA PRO A 801 13.43 -21.11 -13.83
C PRO A 801 12.98 -19.69 -13.40
N SER A 802 12.03 -19.10 -14.15
CA SER A 802 11.36 -17.85 -13.77
C SER A 802 9.89 -17.86 -14.19
N ALA A 803 9.06 -17.10 -13.48
CA ALA A 803 7.63 -16.96 -13.77
C ALA A 803 7.19 -15.51 -13.58
N LEU A 804 6.25 -15.04 -14.41
CA LEU A 804 5.72 -13.67 -14.37
C LEU A 804 4.22 -13.69 -14.03
N GLY A 805 3.82 -12.91 -13.03
CA GLY A 805 2.43 -12.66 -12.66
C GLY A 805 2.18 -11.17 -12.52
N GLY A 806 1.56 -10.55 -13.54
CA GLY A 806 1.45 -9.10 -13.60
C GLY A 806 2.84 -8.44 -13.66
N SER A 807 3.12 -7.49 -12.78
CA SER A 807 4.45 -6.86 -12.63
C SER A 807 5.40 -7.61 -11.69
N LEU A 808 5.02 -8.78 -11.18
CA LEU A 808 5.84 -9.58 -10.27
C LEU A 808 6.56 -10.69 -11.02
N LEU A 809 7.89 -10.73 -10.88
CA LEU A 809 8.76 -11.75 -11.43
C LEU A 809 9.28 -12.64 -10.30
N ALA A 810 9.00 -13.94 -10.36
CA ALA A 810 9.61 -14.93 -9.49
C ALA A 810 10.85 -15.54 -10.17
N THR A 811 11.96 -15.62 -9.44
CA THR A 811 13.19 -16.29 -9.85
C THR A 811 13.70 -17.18 -8.72
N GLU A 812 14.42 -18.25 -9.06
CA GLU A 812 15.17 -19.04 -8.07
C GLU A 812 16.67 -18.78 -8.25
N GLU A 813 17.34 -18.39 -7.17
CA GLU A 813 18.77 -18.11 -7.13
C GLU A 813 19.39 -18.77 -5.88
N ASP A 814 20.35 -19.67 -6.10
CA ASP A 814 21.11 -20.34 -5.04
C ASP A 814 20.26 -21.00 -3.93
N GLY A 815 19.10 -21.57 -4.29
CA GLY A 815 18.17 -22.20 -3.35
C GLY A 815 17.22 -21.24 -2.66
N VAL A 816 17.09 -20.01 -3.15
CA VAL A 816 16.15 -19.02 -2.63
C VAL A 816 15.26 -18.55 -3.76
N VAL A 817 13.96 -18.57 -3.53
CA VAL A 817 12.99 -17.96 -4.44
C VAL A 817 12.86 -16.48 -4.09
N HIS A 818 13.10 -15.64 -5.09
CA HIS A 818 12.99 -14.20 -5.04
C HIS A 818 11.74 -13.74 -5.78
N LEU A 819 11.00 -12.82 -5.19
CA LEU A 819 9.90 -12.11 -5.84
C LEU A 819 10.34 -10.68 -6.10
N THR A 820 10.39 -10.32 -7.39
CA THR A 820 10.87 -9.03 -7.86
C THR A 820 9.72 -8.23 -8.45
N ASP A 821 9.41 -7.08 -7.84
CA ASP A 821 8.47 -6.11 -8.41
C ASP A 821 9.17 -5.30 -9.50
N LEU A 822 8.78 -5.53 -10.75
CA LEU A 822 9.37 -4.91 -11.92
C LEU A 822 9.02 -3.42 -12.03
N SER A 823 7.95 -2.97 -11.38
CA SER A 823 7.59 -1.54 -11.37
C SER A 823 8.55 -0.71 -10.51
N THR A 824 9.20 -1.34 -9.53
CA THR A 824 10.08 -0.68 -8.56
C THR A 824 11.52 -1.21 -8.55
N ALA A 825 11.82 -2.29 -9.30
CA ALA A 825 13.11 -3.00 -9.30
C ALA A 825 13.49 -3.61 -7.95
N VAL A 826 12.49 -3.99 -7.14
CA VAL A 826 12.70 -4.47 -5.77
C VAL A 826 12.56 -5.97 -5.71
N SER A 827 13.62 -6.64 -5.28
CA SER A 827 13.62 -8.08 -5.05
C SER A 827 13.53 -8.40 -3.56
N VAL A 828 12.62 -9.30 -3.20
CA VAL A 828 12.42 -9.79 -1.83
C VAL A 828 12.58 -11.32 -1.84
N PRO A 829 13.43 -11.92 -0.98
CA PRO A 829 13.46 -13.37 -0.82
C PRO A 829 12.17 -13.83 -0.13
N VAL A 830 11.41 -14.73 -0.74
CA VAL A 830 10.09 -15.16 -0.26
C VAL A 830 10.07 -16.56 0.33
N THR A 831 10.93 -17.47 -0.14
CA THR A 831 11.04 -18.82 0.44
C THR A 831 12.39 -19.46 0.09
N GLU A 832 12.85 -20.37 0.93
CA GLU A 832 14.00 -21.22 0.64
C GLU A 832 13.53 -22.56 0.05
N VAL A 833 14.25 -23.07 -0.93
CA VAL A 833 13.99 -24.38 -1.54
C VAL A 833 15.19 -25.29 -1.33
N GLU A 834 14.93 -26.58 -1.13
CA GLU A 834 16.01 -27.56 -1.05
C GLU A 834 16.74 -27.63 -2.40
N THR A 835 18.07 -27.53 -2.35
CA THR A 835 18.90 -27.65 -3.55
C THR A 835 19.60 -29.01 -3.56
N ALA A 836 19.59 -29.64 -4.73
CA ALA A 836 20.38 -30.83 -5.01
C ALA A 836 21.08 -30.67 -6.35
N VAL A 837 22.19 -31.38 -6.52
CA VAL A 837 22.99 -31.33 -7.75
C VAL A 837 22.10 -31.74 -8.93
N ARG A 838 21.84 -30.81 -9.84
CA ARG A 838 21.10 -30.99 -11.10
C ARG A 838 19.59 -31.25 -10.95
N GLN A 839 18.95 -30.62 -9.97
CA GLN A 839 17.48 -30.56 -9.85
C GLN A 839 17.02 -29.11 -9.97
N TRP A 840 15.88 -28.92 -10.61
CA TRP A 840 15.24 -27.65 -10.93
C TRP A 840 14.09 -27.36 -9.95
N THR A 841 13.74 -26.08 -9.89
CA THR A 841 12.56 -25.61 -9.17
C THR A 841 11.50 -25.20 -10.19
N ALA A 842 10.28 -25.67 -10.03
CA ALA A 842 9.11 -25.24 -10.79
C ALA A 842 8.57 -23.95 -10.18
N LEU A 843 8.38 -22.90 -10.98
CA LEU A 843 7.75 -21.64 -10.59
C LEU A 843 6.56 -21.36 -11.51
N GLY A 844 5.44 -20.92 -10.97
CA GLY A 844 4.27 -20.50 -11.76
C GLY A 844 3.33 -19.60 -10.97
N PHE A 845 2.81 -18.55 -11.60
CA PHE A 845 1.82 -17.65 -10.99
C PHE A 845 0.40 -18.05 -11.39
N SER A 846 -0.55 -17.86 -10.49
CA SER A 846 -1.97 -17.80 -10.87
C SER A 846 -2.22 -16.66 -11.85
N GLY A 847 -3.24 -16.78 -12.70
CA GLY A 847 -3.50 -15.75 -13.73
C GLY A 847 -3.83 -14.36 -13.17
N ASP A 848 -4.32 -14.27 -11.94
CA ASP A 848 -4.49 -13.00 -11.22
C ASP A 848 -3.20 -12.44 -10.57
N GLY A 849 -2.08 -13.16 -10.69
CA GLY A 849 -0.77 -12.82 -10.11
C GLY A 849 -0.71 -12.86 -8.58
N GLN A 850 -1.76 -13.34 -7.90
CA GLN A 850 -1.86 -13.28 -6.43
C GLN A 850 -1.15 -14.43 -5.72
N LYS A 851 -1.02 -15.59 -6.38
CA LYS A 851 -0.37 -16.76 -5.82
C LYS A 851 0.82 -17.18 -6.66
N LEU A 852 1.89 -17.57 -5.98
CA LEU A 852 3.07 -18.17 -6.58
C LEU A 852 3.14 -19.63 -6.15
N LEU A 853 3.17 -20.53 -7.12
CA LEU A 853 3.46 -21.93 -6.92
C LEU A 853 4.97 -22.15 -7.03
N VAL A 854 5.53 -22.82 -6.03
CA VAL A 854 6.91 -23.29 -5.98
C VAL A 854 6.89 -24.79 -5.79
N SER A 855 7.52 -25.55 -6.68
CA SER A 855 7.60 -27.01 -6.56
C SER A 855 9.03 -27.45 -6.80
N ASN A 856 9.53 -28.36 -5.97
CA ASN A 856 10.93 -28.76 -6.00
C ASN A 856 11.03 -30.28 -5.75
N GLU A 857 11.72 -31.02 -6.63
CA GLU A 857 11.83 -32.48 -6.53
C GLU A 857 12.41 -32.96 -5.18
N PRO A 858 13.52 -32.41 -4.65
CA PRO A 858 14.08 -32.82 -3.36
C PRO A 858 13.08 -32.72 -2.20
N SER A 859 12.31 -31.63 -2.13
CA SER A 859 11.36 -31.41 -1.04
C SER A 859 10.15 -32.34 -1.10
N GLY A 860 9.77 -32.80 -2.30
CA GLY A 860 8.58 -33.64 -2.49
C GLY A 860 7.27 -32.92 -2.10
N THR A 861 7.25 -31.60 -2.28
CA THR A 861 6.11 -30.73 -1.93
C THR A 861 5.84 -29.71 -3.03
N ILE A 862 4.58 -29.27 -3.09
CA ILE A 862 4.14 -28.06 -3.79
C ILE A 862 3.87 -27.01 -2.71
N THR A 863 4.61 -25.91 -2.75
CA THR A 863 4.46 -24.75 -1.87
C THR A 863 3.68 -23.67 -2.60
N ILE A 864 2.60 -23.21 -1.98
CA ILE A 864 1.69 -22.20 -2.53
C ILE A 864 1.85 -20.95 -1.69
N LEU A 865 2.45 -19.90 -2.25
CA LEU A 865 2.74 -18.64 -1.59
C LEU A 865 1.71 -17.59 -1.96
N ASP A 866 1.23 -16.83 -0.97
CA ASP A 866 0.66 -15.52 -1.22
C ASP A 866 1.77 -14.60 -1.74
N ALA A 867 1.65 -14.11 -2.97
CA ALA A 867 2.76 -13.47 -3.68
C ALA A 867 2.71 -11.94 -3.63
N THR A 868 1.60 -11.35 -3.22
CA THR A 868 1.39 -9.90 -3.28
C THR A 868 1.49 -9.23 -1.91
N PRO A 869 2.03 -7.98 -1.85
CA PRO A 869 2.09 -7.20 -0.61
C PRO A 869 0.74 -7.02 0.07
N ASP A 870 -0.34 -6.94 -0.72
CA ASP A 870 -1.71 -6.82 -0.21
C ASP A 870 -2.16 -8.05 0.58
N ARG A 871 -1.78 -9.25 0.13
CA ARG A 871 -2.03 -10.50 0.85
C ARG A 871 -1.20 -10.58 2.12
N TRP A 872 0.08 -10.20 2.06
CA TRP A 872 0.95 -10.12 3.24
C TRP A 872 0.39 -9.18 4.30
N LEU A 873 -0.11 -8.01 3.88
CA LEU A 873 -0.80 -7.06 4.76
C LEU A 873 -2.06 -7.67 5.37
N GLY A 874 -2.86 -8.41 4.59
CA GLY A 874 -4.03 -9.14 5.09
C GLY A 874 -3.68 -10.17 6.17
N VAL A 875 -2.65 -11.00 5.93
CA VAL A 875 -2.14 -11.99 6.89
C VAL A 875 -1.61 -11.32 8.16
N ALA A 876 -0.90 -10.19 8.02
CA ALA A 876 -0.44 -9.37 9.15
C ALA A 876 -1.64 -8.84 9.97
N CYS A 877 -2.63 -8.24 9.30
CA CYS A 877 -3.82 -7.66 9.91
C CYS A 877 -4.78 -8.68 10.53
N LYS A 878 -4.74 -9.94 10.10
CA LYS A 878 -5.51 -11.02 10.73
C LYS A 878 -4.87 -11.48 12.05
N ALA A 879 -3.53 -11.54 12.08
CA ALA A 879 -2.79 -11.85 13.30
C ALA A 879 -2.84 -10.68 14.29
N LEU A 880 -2.71 -9.44 13.80
CA LEU A 880 -2.88 -8.23 14.61
C LEU A 880 -4.35 -8.07 15.03
N GLY A 881 -4.57 -7.91 16.34
CA GLY A 881 -5.90 -7.63 16.88
C GLY A 881 -6.26 -6.15 16.97
N ARG A 882 -5.31 -5.24 16.70
CA ARG A 882 -5.43 -3.80 16.94
C ARG A 882 -4.56 -2.96 16.00
N GLY A 883 -4.88 -1.68 15.90
CA GLY A 883 -3.97 -0.63 15.39
C GLY A 883 -3.27 0.11 16.53
N TYR A 884 -2.50 1.15 16.21
CA TYR A 884 -1.98 2.07 17.22
C TYR A 884 -3.13 2.71 18.00
N SER A 885 -2.97 2.93 19.29
CA SER A 885 -3.78 3.88 20.02
C SER A 885 -3.35 5.31 19.65
N LYS A 886 -4.21 6.28 19.94
CA LYS A 886 -3.90 7.68 19.70
C LYS A 886 -2.65 8.13 20.46
N ASP A 887 -2.45 7.64 21.68
CA ASP A 887 -1.32 8.02 22.53
C ASP A 887 -0.01 7.36 22.03
N GLU A 888 -0.04 6.08 21.65
CA GLU A 888 1.12 5.42 21.03
C GLU A 888 1.53 6.11 19.72
N TRP A 889 0.55 6.49 18.89
CA TRP A 889 0.82 7.21 17.64
C TRP A 889 1.41 8.59 17.88
N LEU A 890 0.90 9.32 18.88
CA LEU A 890 1.42 10.64 19.25
C LEU A 890 2.86 10.57 19.75
N GLU A 891 3.21 9.53 20.52
CA GLU A 891 4.58 9.32 20.98
C GLU A 891 5.53 8.97 19.83
N MET A 892 5.04 8.21 18.85
CA MET A 892 5.83 7.70 17.73
C MET A 892 6.02 8.72 16.59
N ALA A 893 4.94 9.33 16.11
CA ALA A 893 4.92 10.17 14.89
C ALA A 893 4.58 11.65 15.16
N GLY A 894 4.11 11.98 16.37
CA GLY A 894 3.72 13.34 16.76
C GLY A 894 2.37 13.80 16.20
N GLU A 895 1.93 15.01 16.61
CA GLU A 895 0.58 15.54 16.27
C GLU A 895 0.37 15.86 14.78
N SER A 896 1.44 16.02 14.00
CA SER A 896 1.38 16.49 12.62
C SER A 896 1.13 15.40 11.57
N VAL A 897 1.25 14.11 11.95
CA VAL A 897 1.08 12.99 11.02
C VAL A 897 -0.28 12.31 11.31
N PRO A 898 -1.19 12.25 10.33
CA PRO A 898 -2.44 11.51 10.48
C PRO A 898 -2.17 10.05 10.81
N GLN A 899 -2.95 9.49 11.74
CA GLN A 899 -2.85 8.08 12.09
C GLN A 899 -3.53 7.21 11.03
N PRO A 900 -2.80 6.34 10.33
CA PRO A 900 -3.41 5.33 9.46
C PRO A 900 -4.01 4.20 10.31
N ASP A 901 -5.10 3.60 9.85
CA ASP A 901 -5.58 2.31 10.34
C ASP A 901 -5.35 1.27 9.23
N PRO A 902 -4.22 0.54 9.25
CA PRO A 902 -3.86 -0.38 8.17
C PRO A 902 -4.83 -1.57 8.05
N CYS A 903 -5.66 -1.82 9.08
CA CYS A 903 -6.46 -3.04 9.19
C CYS A 903 -7.98 -2.79 9.23
N ALA A 904 -8.44 -1.56 8.94
CA ALA A 904 -9.85 -1.18 8.98
C ALA A 904 -10.71 -1.95 7.97
N ASP A 905 -10.31 -1.97 6.69
CA ASP A 905 -11.09 -2.52 5.58
C ASP A 905 -10.73 -3.97 5.21
N ARG A 906 -9.70 -4.54 5.86
CA ARG A 906 -9.12 -5.87 5.54
C ARG A 906 -9.37 -6.90 6.64
N SER A 907 -10.46 -6.72 7.38
CA SER A 907 -10.84 -7.46 8.60
C SER A 907 -11.76 -8.66 8.34
N GLY A 908 -11.97 -9.02 7.07
CA GLY A 908 -12.88 -10.08 6.62
C GLY A 908 -12.34 -11.49 6.71
#